data_AF-A0A3N7F8P5-F1
#
_entry.id   AF-A0A3N7F8P5-F1
#
_cell.length_a   1.000
_cell.length_b   1.000
_cell.length_c   1.000
_cell.angle_alpha   90.00
_cell.angle_beta   90.00
_cell.angle_gamma   90.00
#
_symmetry.space_group_name_H-M   'P 1'
#
loop_
_entity.id
_entity.type
_entity.pdbx_description
1 polymer ?
#
loop_
_entity_poly.entity_id
_entity_poly.type
_entity_poly.pdbx_seq_one_letter_code
_entity_poly.pdbx_strand_id
1 'polypeptide(L)'
;MNRYEAEFIKRIVSDVACKLGNKTLHVAKHPVGIYSRVQGIISLLKGAKPDVGIVGIHGIAGIGKTTIAKAVFNKLYFGFEGSSFLLDVKEISDKPNGLVELQERLLHDILKPNVWKLSNVYEGMNLIKERLHRKKILVVFDDVDKREQLEALMGERCWFGAGSIIIVVTKNKHLLAEVGVDEMYHAKELDRDQSLQLFSLHAFRETHPAKNYEELSGKVVDYCKGLPLALQILGSHLSIRDKAGWEIDIAHWKNTPHDDIQGKLRVSFDALNVDTSEIFLDIACYFVGRDKEYVADIVGARYDCHPEVAFRTLIGRSLITIDTEKQNRLRMHDILRKMGREIIRQRSRNRPGNCSRIWLPKDAYNVLSKEMGTDAVEGLALDVQESFNTKSFTKMRRLKLLQINEAHLVGSYSLLPKELIWLCWSRCPLKSLPSDFHLNDLVILDMQESKVRKLWKGTKILTKLKILNLSSCPYLAKTPNFQGLSSLERLILTGCPSLVEVHQSIGNLKSLVLLNLVYCDSLKTLPESMGNLKSLQTLNVAECSQLEKLPESLGDIESLTELFTKGTSIKQLPTSARYLKKLTKLSFGGYNKVFYSPDLPSKSWFSRFSSWLSPQSCSCSIDMLPASFTSFSSLKELNLSYSGLSEATSSIDLGSLCFLENLNLSGHEFFNLPSSISRLSKLQFLTVERCSNLLSISELPSSVLFLSINDCTSIERVRAPLQHERLPLLNVKGCRNLIEIQGMECAGNNWSILNLNGCNNLSENYKMSLIQNGSAIVEKDLHYHFIFQFQMVTNSKRCFFGLYSRPPPMKPLENHHFSSLICVLLLSKIRAMVLNCLRRWRQLRLTELSRSILGYSIYR
;
A
#
# COMPACT_ATOMS: atom_id res chain seq x y z
N MET A 1 -42.62 3.31 57.86
CA MET A 1 -41.89 3.31 56.57
C MET A 1 -40.71 2.36 56.71
N ASN A 2 -40.75 1.26 55.96
CA ASN A 2 -39.81 0.15 56.15
C ASN A 2 -38.41 0.53 55.66
N ARG A 3 -37.37 0.13 56.40
CA ARG A 3 -35.95 0.37 56.07
C ARG A 3 -35.59 -0.07 54.63
N TYR A 4 -36.26 -1.11 54.14
CA TYR A 4 -36.17 -1.62 52.77
C TYR A 4 -36.73 -0.67 51.71
N GLU A 5 -37.86 0.01 51.97
CA GLU A 5 -38.42 0.99 51.02
C GLU A 5 -37.51 2.21 50.94
N ALA A 6 -36.93 2.65 52.06
CA ALA A 6 -35.99 3.77 52.08
C ALA A 6 -34.69 3.46 51.32
N GLU A 7 -34.14 2.24 51.42
CA GLU A 7 -32.98 1.80 50.62
C GLU A 7 -33.32 1.63 49.14
N PHE A 8 -34.49 1.08 48.82
CA PHE A 8 -34.96 0.91 47.45
C PHE A 8 -35.21 2.26 46.77
N ILE A 9 -35.85 3.20 47.47
CA ILE A 9 -36.04 4.58 47.01
C ILE A 9 -34.69 5.29 46.87
N LYS A 10 -33.74 5.14 47.81
CA LYS A 10 -32.38 5.68 47.65
C LYS A 10 -31.66 5.12 46.43
N ARG A 11 -31.80 3.81 46.15
CA ARG A 11 -31.28 3.18 44.92
C ARG A 11 -31.93 3.79 43.69
N ILE A 12 -33.26 3.88 43.63
CA ILE A 12 -33.97 4.47 42.48
C ILE A 12 -33.57 5.93 42.29
N VAL A 13 -33.52 6.73 43.35
CA VAL A 13 -33.13 8.14 43.31
C VAL A 13 -31.67 8.29 42.86
N SER A 14 -30.76 7.43 43.33
CA SER A 14 -29.37 7.38 42.86
C SER A 14 -29.27 6.97 41.40
N ASP A 15 -30.06 5.99 40.96
CA ASP A 15 -30.06 5.46 39.60
C ASP A 15 -30.66 6.48 38.63
N VAL A 16 -31.72 7.18 39.04
CA VAL A 16 -32.37 8.28 38.31
C VAL A 16 -31.48 9.53 38.31
N ALA A 17 -30.79 9.86 39.40
CA ALA A 17 -29.84 10.97 39.46
C ALA A 17 -28.58 10.70 38.61
N CYS A 18 -28.09 9.46 38.56
CA CYS A 18 -27.05 9.05 37.60
C CYS A 18 -27.55 9.17 36.15
N LYS A 19 -28.80 8.78 35.87
CA LYS A 19 -29.43 8.89 34.55
C LYS A 19 -29.71 10.33 34.12
N LEU A 20 -30.07 11.22 35.04
CA LEU A 20 -30.36 12.64 34.78
C LEU A 20 -29.12 13.53 34.83
N GLY A 21 -28.06 13.12 35.54
CA GLY A 21 -26.88 13.93 35.81
C GLY A 21 -25.81 13.92 34.72
N ASN A 22 -25.92 13.07 33.70
CA ASN A 22 -24.94 12.98 32.61
C ASN A 22 -25.40 13.78 31.39
N LYS A 23 -24.86 14.99 31.25
CA LYS A 23 -25.08 15.84 30.08
C LYS A 23 -24.53 15.13 28.85
N THR A 24 -25.39 14.89 27.86
CA THR A 24 -24.97 14.45 26.53
C THR A 24 -23.94 15.44 25.98
N LEU A 25 -22.79 14.95 25.54
CA LEU A 25 -21.71 15.81 25.03
C LEU A 25 -22.11 16.40 23.68
N HIS A 26 -21.83 17.69 23.47
CA HIS A 26 -22.01 18.28 22.15
C HIS A 26 -20.96 17.73 21.17
N VAL A 27 -21.42 16.90 20.23
CA VAL A 27 -20.55 16.18 19.28
C VAL A 27 -19.92 17.14 18.27
N ALA A 28 -20.75 17.83 17.49
CA ALA A 28 -20.36 18.80 16.49
C ALA A 28 -21.59 19.61 16.08
N LYS A 29 -21.37 20.84 15.58
CA LYS A 29 -22.43 21.67 15.01
C LYS A 29 -23.14 20.96 13.84
N HIS A 30 -22.36 20.26 13.02
CA HIS A 30 -22.83 19.53 11.85
C HIS A 30 -22.22 18.11 11.82
N PRO A 31 -22.89 17.09 12.37
CA PRO A 31 -22.34 15.74 12.53
C PRO A 31 -22.42 14.90 11.23
N VAL A 32 -21.58 15.23 10.24
CA VAL A 32 -21.54 14.51 8.94
C VAL A 32 -20.63 13.28 8.99
N GLY A 33 -21.11 12.15 8.47
CA GLY A 33 -20.31 10.92 8.34
C GLY A 33 -19.88 10.26 9.66
N ILE A 34 -20.45 10.67 10.80
CA ILE A 34 -20.03 10.18 12.13
C ILE A 34 -20.55 8.77 12.41
N TYR A 35 -21.79 8.45 11.98
CA TYR A 35 -22.45 7.20 12.35
C TYR A 35 -21.67 5.95 11.93
N SER A 36 -21.18 5.91 10.69
CA SER A 36 -20.37 4.78 10.18
C SER A 36 -19.08 4.59 10.98
N ARG A 37 -18.44 5.70 11.39
CA ARG A 37 -17.22 5.70 12.21
C ARG A 37 -17.47 5.20 13.63
N VAL A 38 -18.58 5.63 14.23
CA VAL A 38 -19.04 5.15 15.54
C VAL A 38 -19.33 3.64 15.50
N GLN A 39 -19.98 3.16 14.45
CA GLN A 39 -20.22 1.72 14.30
C GLN A 39 -18.92 0.93 14.12
N GLY A 40 -17.94 1.49 13.40
CA GLY A 40 -16.61 0.90 13.31
C GLY A 40 -15.95 0.70 14.68
N ILE A 41 -15.99 1.71 15.55
CA ILE A 41 -15.44 1.60 16.92
C ILE A 41 -16.25 0.62 17.78
N ILE A 42 -17.58 0.64 17.68
CA ILE A 42 -18.43 -0.31 18.42
C ILE A 42 -18.16 -1.74 18.00
N SER A 43 -17.85 -1.99 16.73
CA SER A 43 -17.42 -3.30 16.27
C SER A 43 -16.10 -3.72 16.90
N LEU A 44 -15.13 -2.81 17.02
CA LEU A 44 -13.84 -3.08 17.69
C LEU A 44 -14.01 -3.36 19.18
N LEU A 45 -14.95 -2.67 19.84
CA LEU A 45 -15.25 -2.91 21.25
C LEU A 45 -15.75 -4.33 21.54
N LYS A 46 -16.33 -5.03 20.54
CA LYS A 46 -16.69 -6.45 20.67
C LYS A 46 -15.48 -7.39 20.67
N GLY A 47 -14.36 -6.98 20.09
CA GLY A 47 -13.10 -7.72 20.07
C GLY A 47 -12.20 -7.44 21.27
N ALA A 48 -12.48 -6.38 22.03
CA ALA A 48 -11.72 -6.03 23.23
C ALA A 48 -11.89 -7.08 24.34
N LYS A 49 -10.97 -7.09 25.32
CA LYS A 49 -11.02 -8.06 26.42
C LYS A 49 -12.32 -7.95 27.21
N PRO A 50 -12.93 -9.09 27.61
CA PRO A 50 -14.22 -9.10 28.30
C PRO A 50 -14.17 -8.50 29.72
N ASP A 51 -12.99 -8.46 30.34
CA ASP A 51 -12.78 -7.86 31.66
C ASP A 51 -12.70 -6.32 31.56
N VAL A 52 -11.57 -5.77 31.09
CA VAL A 52 -11.43 -4.33 30.83
C VAL A 52 -10.95 -4.13 29.40
N GLY A 53 -11.83 -3.58 28.56
CA GLY A 53 -11.57 -3.32 27.16
C GLY A 53 -10.95 -1.93 26.96
N ILE A 54 -9.78 -1.87 26.34
CA ILE A 54 -9.08 -0.62 26.02
C ILE A 54 -8.99 -0.46 24.51
N VAL A 55 -9.55 0.63 23.97
CA VAL A 55 -9.52 0.93 22.54
C VAL A 55 -8.81 2.27 22.29
N GLY A 56 -7.86 2.27 21.37
CA GLY A 56 -7.15 3.47 20.95
C GLY A 56 -7.73 4.10 19.69
N ILE A 57 -7.95 5.42 19.67
CA ILE A 57 -8.33 6.19 18.47
C ILE A 57 -7.15 7.06 18.07
N HIS A 58 -6.64 6.89 16.84
CA HIS A 58 -5.50 7.68 16.34
C HIS A 58 -5.66 8.20 14.91
N GLY A 59 -4.86 9.19 14.54
CA GLY A 59 -4.90 9.85 13.22
C GLY A 59 -4.43 11.30 13.24
N ILE A 60 -4.40 11.93 12.07
CA ILE A 60 -3.85 13.29 11.87
C ILE A 60 -4.59 14.36 12.70
N ALA A 61 -3.94 15.49 12.95
CA ALA A 61 -4.60 16.63 13.61
C ALA A 61 -5.78 17.14 12.75
N GLY A 62 -6.91 17.47 13.38
CA GLY A 62 -8.10 17.97 12.68
C GLY A 62 -8.97 16.93 11.97
N ILE A 63 -8.64 15.63 12.04
CA ILE A 63 -9.42 14.55 11.40
C ILE A 63 -10.77 14.22 12.10
N GLY A 64 -11.01 14.80 13.28
CA GLY A 64 -12.25 14.60 14.03
C GLY A 64 -12.22 13.48 15.08
N LYS A 65 -11.05 13.09 15.59
CA LYS A 65 -10.92 12.03 16.62
C LYS A 65 -11.77 12.30 17.87
N THR A 66 -11.62 13.48 18.48
CA THR A 66 -12.42 13.93 19.63
C THR A 66 -13.92 13.90 19.33
N THR A 67 -14.31 14.35 18.13
CA THR A 67 -15.73 14.33 17.68
C THR A 67 -16.28 12.92 17.61
N ILE A 68 -15.51 11.97 17.06
CA ILE A 68 -15.89 10.56 17.01
C ILE A 68 -15.99 9.99 18.43
N ALA A 69 -15.01 10.27 19.29
CA ALA A 69 -15.00 9.80 20.67
C ALA A 69 -16.20 10.31 21.48
N LYS A 70 -16.58 11.59 21.32
CA LYS A 70 -17.81 12.16 21.91
C LYS A 70 -19.07 11.42 21.46
N ALA A 71 -19.16 11.11 20.17
CA ALA A 71 -20.31 10.38 19.62
C ALA A 71 -20.39 8.94 20.12
N VAL A 72 -19.25 8.26 20.25
CA VAL A 72 -19.16 6.92 20.86
C VAL A 72 -19.57 6.98 22.33
N PHE A 73 -19.04 7.94 23.10
CA PHE A 73 -19.39 8.13 24.50
C PHE A 73 -20.89 8.33 24.70
N ASN A 74 -21.51 9.25 23.95
CA ASN A 74 -22.95 9.51 24.00
C ASN A 74 -23.80 8.27 23.66
N LYS A 75 -23.28 7.35 22.85
CA LYS A 75 -24.01 6.13 22.49
C LYS A 75 -23.89 5.03 23.54
N LEU A 76 -22.82 5.02 24.34
CA LEU A 76 -22.49 3.91 25.24
C LEU A 76 -22.75 4.20 26.72
N TYR A 77 -22.70 5.47 27.16
CA TYR A 77 -22.63 5.83 28.58
C TYR A 77 -23.77 5.28 29.44
N PHE A 78 -24.96 5.06 28.88
CA PHE A 78 -26.13 4.55 29.61
C PHE A 78 -25.94 3.14 30.18
N GLY A 79 -24.98 2.35 29.66
CA GLY A 79 -24.72 0.96 30.07
C GLY A 79 -23.70 0.78 31.20
N PHE A 80 -23.27 1.86 31.85
CA PHE A 80 -22.17 1.89 32.82
C PHE A 80 -22.58 2.53 34.15
N GLU A 81 -21.97 2.09 35.26
CA GLU A 81 -22.22 2.63 36.60
C GLU A 81 -21.67 4.04 36.79
N GLY A 82 -20.68 4.42 35.99
CA GLY A 82 -20.10 5.75 35.97
C GLY A 82 -19.35 5.98 34.67
N SER A 83 -19.28 7.25 34.27
CA SER A 83 -18.69 7.61 32.99
C SER A 83 -18.01 8.97 33.05
N SER A 84 -16.81 9.09 32.49
CA SER A 84 -16.07 10.36 32.42
C SER A 84 -15.48 10.58 31.04
N PHE A 85 -15.48 11.84 30.61
CA PHE A 85 -14.82 12.27 29.38
C PHE A 85 -13.81 13.37 29.74
N LEU A 86 -12.53 13.01 29.81
CA LEU A 86 -11.46 13.94 30.09
C LEU A 86 -10.99 14.59 28.78
N LEU A 87 -11.40 15.83 28.56
CA LEU A 87 -10.99 16.65 27.41
C LEU A 87 -9.56 17.17 27.57
N ASP A 88 -8.83 17.24 26.46
CA ASP A 88 -7.54 17.94 26.32
C ASP A 88 -6.51 17.56 27.40
N VAL A 89 -6.35 16.24 27.64
CA VAL A 89 -5.48 15.68 28.69
C VAL A 89 -4.06 16.23 28.59
N LYS A 90 -3.50 16.33 27.38
CA LYS A 90 -2.19 16.94 27.15
C LYS A 90 -2.13 18.36 27.72
N GLU A 91 -3.01 19.26 27.26
CA GLU A 91 -2.97 20.68 27.61
C GLU A 91 -3.17 20.90 29.13
N ILE A 92 -4.08 20.14 29.73
CA ILE A 92 -4.33 20.24 31.17
C ILE A 92 -3.13 19.71 31.96
N SER A 93 -2.58 18.55 31.58
CA SER A 93 -1.45 17.94 32.30
C SER A 93 -0.16 18.76 32.28
N ASP A 94 0.05 19.58 31.23
CA ASP A 94 1.22 20.47 31.12
C ASP A 94 1.12 21.69 32.06
N LYS A 95 -0.05 21.96 32.67
CA LYS A 95 -0.22 23.00 33.69
C LYS A 95 0.29 22.52 35.05
N PRO A 96 0.75 23.44 35.94
CA PRO A 96 1.09 23.08 37.31
C PRO A 96 -0.07 22.37 38.00
N ASN A 97 0.19 21.20 38.60
CA ASN A 97 -0.81 20.32 39.23
C ASN A 97 -1.93 19.80 38.31
N GLY A 98 -1.78 19.90 36.98
CA GLY A 98 -2.82 19.51 36.03
C GLY A 98 -3.21 18.03 36.05
N LEU A 99 -2.27 17.13 36.35
CA LEU A 99 -2.58 15.70 36.52
C LEU A 99 -3.50 15.45 37.72
N VAL A 100 -3.33 16.22 38.80
CA VAL A 100 -4.19 16.13 39.99
C VAL A 100 -5.60 16.60 39.65
N GLU A 101 -5.72 17.71 38.91
CA GLU A 101 -7.03 18.22 38.42
C GLU A 101 -7.76 17.16 37.56
N LEU A 102 -7.03 16.44 36.71
CA LEU A 102 -7.60 15.38 35.88
C LEU A 102 -8.07 14.18 36.72
N GLN A 103 -7.33 13.79 37.76
CA GLN A 103 -7.72 12.72 38.70
C GLN A 103 -8.96 13.11 39.51
N GLU A 104 -9.01 14.34 40.03
CA GLU A 104 -10.17 14.88 40.74
C GLU A 104 -11.42 14.88 39.85
N ARG A 105 -11.28 15.31 38.59
CA ARG A 105 -12.38 15.30 37.60
C ARG A 105 -12.86 13.88 37.31
N LEU A 106 -11.95 12.92 37.12
CA LEU A 106 -12.27 11.52 36.88
C LEU A 106 -13.09 10.93 38.05
N LEU A 107 -12.61 11.13 39.28
CA LEU A 107 -13.29 10.67 40.49
C LEU A 107 -14.65 11.35 40.66
N HIS A 108 -14.72 12.66 40.43
CA HIS A 108 -15.96 13.43 40.52
C HIS A 108 -17.03 12.94 39.54
N ASP A 109 -16.67 12.74 38.27
CA ASP A 109 -17.59 12.32 37.21
C ASP A 109 -18.18 10.93 37.47
N ILE A 110 -17.36 10.01 37.99
CA ILE A 110 -17.74 8.60 38.21
C ILE A 110 -18.42 8.38 39.56
N LEU A 111 -17.98 9.05 40.62
CA LEU A 111 -18.38 8.75 42.01
C LEU A 111 -19.36 9.74 42.64
N LYS A 112 -19.82 10.80 41.93
CA LYS A 112 -20.77 11.86 42.34
C LYS A 112 -21.47 11.65 43.73
N PRO A 113 -21.50 12.64 44.68
CA PRO A 113 -21.26 14.07 44.57
C PRO A 113 -20.20 14.60 45.58
N ASN A 114 -19.13 13.85 45.83
CA ASN A 114 -18.08 14.30 46.75
C ASN A 114 -17.14 15.30 46.06
N VAL A 115 -16.73 16.34 46.78
CA VAL A 115 -15.61 17.19 46.39
C VAL A 115 -14.33 16.44 46.73
N TRP A 116 -13.59 16.01 45.71
CA TRP A 116 -12.31 15.34 45.86
C TRP A 116 -11.22 16.40 45.83
N LYS A 117 -10.48 16.53 46.92
CA LYS A 117 -9.30 17.42 46.99
C LYS A 117 -8.08 16.55 47.26
N LEU A 118 -7.22 16.43 46.27
CA LEU A 118 -6.03 15.58 46.31
C LEU A 118 -4.81 16.44 46.62
N SER A 119 -3.90 15.93 47.46
CA SER A 119 -2.64 16.63 47.78
C SER A 119 -1.56 16.42 46.72
N ASN A 120 -1.56 15.26 46.06
CA ASN A 120 -0.58 14.89 45.03
C ASN A 120 -1.11 13.77 44.12
N VAL A 121 -0.36 13.49 43.04
CA VAL A 121 -0.73 12.51 42.00
C VAL A 121 -0.83 11.08 42.54
N TYR A 122 0.06 10.67 43.46
CA TYR A 122 0.08 9.30 43.99
C TYR A 122 -1.13 9.02 44.88
N GLU A 123 -1.58 10.01 45.65
CA GLU A 123 -2.84 9.93 46.39
C GLU A 123 -4.03 9.68 45.45
N GLY A 124 -4.09 10.42 44.34
CA GLY A 124 -5.10 10.22 43.31
C GLY A 124 -5.05 8.83 42.67
N MET A 125 -3.85 8.33 42.36
CA MET A 125 -3.65 6.98 41.81
C MET A 125 -4.21 5.89 42.74
N ASN A 126 -3.89 5.98 44.04
CA ASN A 126 -4.37 5.02 45.03
C ASN A 126 -5.89 5.08 45.17
N LEU A 127 -6.48 6.28 45.22
CA LEU A 127 -7.94 6.45 45.32
C LEU A 127 -8.67 5.93 44.08
N ILE A 128 -8.16 6.19 42.88
CA ILE A 128 -8.72 5.65 41.63
C ILE A 128 -8.73 4.12 41.69
N LYS A 129 -7.59 3.50 42.03
CA LYS A 129 -7.46 2.06 42.16
C LYS A 129 -8.46 1.48 43.18
N GLU A 130 -8.53 2.04 44.38
CA GLU A 130 -9.38 1.52 45.46
C GLU A 130 -10.87 1.66 45.16
N ARG A 131 -11.27 2.79 44.55
CA ARG A 131 -12.70 3.11 44.35
C ARG A 131 -13.28 2.57 43.05
N LEU A 132 -12.46 2.39 42.01
CA LEU A 132 -12.94 2.01 40.68
C LEU A 132 -12.77 0.51 40.35
N HIS A 133 -11.97 -0.24 41.13
CA HIS A 133 -11.67 -1.67 40.88
C HIS A 133 -12.90 -2.59 40.79
N ARG A 134 -14.05 -2.19 41.36
CA ARG A 134 -15.29 -2.99 41.33
C ARG A 134 -16.42 -2.37 40.52
N LYS A 135 -16.16 -1.25 39.84
CA LYS A 135 -17.19 -0.52 39.08
C LYS A 135 -17.03 -0.74 37.59
N LYS A 136 -18.14 -1.01 36.92
CA LYS A 136 -18.20 -1.02 35.46
C LYS A 136 -18.29 0.41 34.93
N ILE A 137 -17.20 0.94 34.37
CA ILE A 137 -17.12 2.35 33.95
C ILE A 137 -16.83 2.55 32.46
N LEU A 138 -17.17 3.73 31.94
CA LEU A 138 -16.79 4.20 30.61
C LEU A 138 -15.92 5.45 30.72
N VAL A 139 -14.66 5.39 30.30
CA VAL A 139 -13.75 6.54 30.37
C VAL A 139 -13.17 6.86 29.00
N VAL A 140 -13.14 8.14 28.65
CA VAL A 140 -12.42 8.64 27.47
C VAL A 140 -11.32 9.59 27.90
N PHE A 141 -10.08 9.29 27.49
CA PHE A 141 -8.93 10.17 27.63
C PHE A 141 -8.66 10.84 26.28
N ASP A 142 -9.00 12.13 26.16
CA ASP A 142 -8.86 12.87 24.89
C ASP A 142 -7.53 13.62 24.78
N ASP A 143 -6.95 13.61 23.58
CA ASP A 143 -5.66 14.23 23.21
C ASP A 143 -4.49 13.93 24.16
N VAL A 144 -4.22 12.65 24.39
CA VAL A 144 -3.07 12.18 25.19
C VAL A 144 -1.79 12.16 24.33
N ASP A 145 -0.65 12.56 24.87
CA ASP A 145 0.63 12.57 24.15
C ASP A 145 1.82 11.92 24.86
N LYS A 146 1.71 11.67 26.17
CA LYS A 146 2.77 11.13 27.04
C LYS A 146 2.26 9.90 27.80
N ARG A 147 3.18 8.98 28.14
CA ARG A 147 2.85 7.75 28.86
C ARG A 147 2.51 8.03 30.32
N GLU A 148 3.21 8.97 30.93
CA GLU A 148 3.06 9.38 32.33
C GLU A 148 1.63 9.88 32.61
N GLN A 149 0.97 10.49 31.61
CA GLN A 149 -0.44 10.91 31.70
C GLN A 149 -1.37 9.70 31.93
N LEU A 150 -1.16 8.61 31.20
CA LEU A 150 -2.00 7.41 31.31
C LEU A 150 -1.65 6.60 32.56
N GLU A 151 -0.38 6.54 32.94
CA GLU A 151 0.03 5.89 34.19
C GLU A 151 -0.63 6.55 35.40
N ALA A 152 -0.71 7.89 35.42
CA ALA A 152 -1.37 8.63 36.50
C ALA A 152 -2.91 8.47 36.53
N LEU A 153 -3.55 8.28 35.37
CA LEU A 153 -5.01 8.30 35.25
C LEU A 153 -5.67 6.93 35.23
N MET A 154 -4.99 5.92 34.68
CA MET A 154 -5.56 4.58 34.51
C MET A 154 -4.66 3.45 34.99
N GLY A 155 -3.36 3.70 35.20
CA GLY A 155 -2.43 2.72 35.76
C GLY A 155 -2.51 1.35 35.07
N GLU A 156 -2.78 0.32 35.86
CA GLU A 156 -2.99 -1.05 35.37
C GLU A 156 -4.48 -1.34 35.12
N ARG A 157 -4.76 -2.31 34.24
CA ARG A 157 -6.15 -2.76 33.96
C ARG A 157 -6.92 -3.15 35.22
N CYS A 158 -6.21 -3.68 36.22
CA CYS A 158 -6.78 -4.05 37.50
C CYS A 158 -7.32 -2.87 38.31
N TRP A 159 -7.20 -1.61 37.86
CA TRP A 159 -7.79 -0.47 38.55
C TRP A 159 -9.30 -0.35 38.30
N PHE A 160 -9.87 -1.13 37.38
CA PHE A 160 -11.26 -1.03 36.95
C PHE A 160 -11.99 -2.37 37.06
N GLY A 161 -13.31 -2.31 37.26
CA GLY A 161 -14.15 -3.50 37.35
C GLY A 161 -14.48 -4.12 36.00
N ALA A 162 -14.87 -5.39 36.02
CA ALA A 162 -15.22 -6.15 34.83
C ALA A 162 -16.35 -5.49 34.01
N GLY A 163 -16.22 -5.56 32.68
CA GLY A 163 -17.07 -4.90 31.70
C GLY A 163 -16.76 -3.42 31.48
N SER A 164 -15.67 -2.88 32.05
CA SER A 164 -15.27 -1.48 31.84
C SER A 164 -14.70 -1.24 30.45
N ILE A 165 -14.93 -0.04 29.92
CA ILE A 165 -14.42 0.38 28.61
C ILE A 165 -13.62 1.67 28.77
N ILE A 166 -12.39 1.64 28.25
CA ILE A 166 -11.49 2.79 28.23
C ILE A 166 -11.17 3.13 26.78
N ILE A 167 -11.33 4.40 26.41
CA ILE A 167 -11.02 4.90 25.07
C ILE A 167 -9.89 5.91 25.19
N VAL A 168 -8.76 5.65 24.55
CA VAL A 168 -7.61 6.56 24.51
C VAL A 168 -7.56 7.24 23.15
N VAL A 169 -7.69 8.56 23.11
CA VAL A 169 -7.60 9.34 21.87
C VAL A 169 -6.26 10.03 21.79
N THR A 170 -5.50 9.80 20.73
CA THR A 170 -4.16 10.36 20.59
C THR A 170 -3.80 10.64 19.12
N LYS A 171 -2.80 11.48 18.91
CA LYS A 171 -2.12 11.62 17.61
C LYS A 171 -0.98 10.61 17.47
N ASN A 172 -0.51 10.02 18.58
CA ASN A 172 0.64 9.13 18.67
C ASN A 172 0.25 7.64 18.71
N LYS A 173 0.36 6.94 17.58
CA LYS A 173 0.10 5.50 17.49
C LYS A 173 1.01 4.67 18.41
N HIS A 174 2.26 5.09 18.64
CA HIS A 174 3.19 4.33 19.49
C HIS A 174 2.79 4.34 20.96
N LEU A 175 2.23 5.46 21.43
CA LEU A 175 1.70 5.55 22.79
C LEU A 175 0.63 4.46 23.05
N LEU A 176 -0.24 4.20 22.08
CA LEU A 176 -1.25 3.14 22.19
C LEU A 176 -0.62 1.74 22.26
N ALA A 177 0.46 1.51 21.52
CA ALA A 177 1.16 0.23 21.55
C ALA A 177 1.91 0.03 22.88
N GLU A 178 2.51 1.08 23.43
CA GLU A 178 3.22 1.05 24.73
C GLU A 178 2.28 0.81 25.91
N VAL A 179 1.06 1.37 25.85
CA VAL A 179 0.00 1.15 26.85
C VAL A 179 -0.64 -0.24 26.72
N GLY A 180 -0.46 -0.90 25.56
CA GLY A 180 -1.02 -2.22 25.30
C GLY A 180 -2.54 -2.20 25.16
N VAL A 181 -3.08 -1.31 24.31
CA VAL A 181 -4.51 -1.31 23.95
C VAL A 181 -4.92 -2.59 23.23
N ASP A 182 -6.18 -3.01 23.37
CA ASP A 182 -6.70 -4.23 22.73
C ASP A 182 -6.91 -4.04 21.23
N GLU A 183 -7.50 -2.91 20.85
CA GLU A 183 -7.84 -2.59 19.46
C GLU A 183 -7.48 -1.15 19.12
N MET A 184 -7.12 -0.89 17.86
CA MET A 184 -6.76 0.44 17.37
C MET A 184 -7.63 0.87 16.20
N TYR A 185 -8.31 2.01 16.35
CA TYR A 185 -9.08 2.65 15.30
C TYR A 185 -8.30 3.79 14.64
N HIS A 186 -7.98 3.64 13.36
CA HIS A 186 -7.41 4.70 12.54
C HIS A 186 -8.51 5.58 11.95
N ALA A 187 -8.57 6.85 12.36
CA ALA A 187 -9.55 7.81 11.88
C ALA A 187 -9.30 8.16 10.40
N LYS A 188 -10.29 7.86 9.55
CA LYS A 188 -10.24 8.04 8.09
C LYS A 188 -10.80 9.40 7.65
N GLU A 189 -10.26 9.93 6.55
CA GLU A 189 -10.79 11.14 5.89
C GLU A 189 -12.27 10.97 5.50
N LEU A 190 -12.99 12.09 5.38
CA LEU A 190 -14.34 12.10 4.80
C LEU A 190 -14.25 11.77 3.31
N ASP A 191 -15.20 10.97 2.82
CA ASP A 191 -15.35 10.78 1.37
C ASP A 191 -15.78 12.09 0.71
N ARG A 192 -15.80 12.11 -0.63
CA ARG A 192 -16.06 13.34 -1.39
C ARG A 192 -17.45 13.92 -1.10
N ASP A 193 -18.46 13.06 -0.94
CA ASP A 193 -19.84 13.48 -0.73
C ASP A 193 -20.05 13.99 0.70
N GLN A 194 -19.52 13.27 1.70
CA GLN A 194 -19.45 13.73 3.09
C GLN A 194 -18.69 15.05 3.22
N SER A 195 -17.60 15.21 2.47
CA SER A 195 -16.80 16.43 2.47
C SER A 195 -17.59 17.60 1.89
N LEU A 196 -18.28 17.38 0.77
CA LEU A 196 -19.11 18.40 0.13
C LEU A 196 -20.28 18.80 1.02
N GLN A 197 -20.92 17.82 1.68
CA GLN A 197 -21.99 18.08 2.63
C GLN A 197 -21.51 18.90 3.83
N LEU A 198 -20.40 18.51 4.46
CA LEU A 198 -19.85 19.24 5.61
C LEU A 198 -19.44 20.66 5.22
N PHE A 199 -18.76 20.82 4.08
CA PHE A 199 -18.39 22.13 3.57
C PHE A 199 -19.63 23.00 3.31
N SER A 200 -20.66 22.44 2.67
CA SER A 200 -21.88 23.17 2.32
C SER A 200 -22.64 23.64 3.55
N LEU A 201 -22.66 22.84 4.62
CA LEU A 201 -23.30 23.23 5.88
C LEU A 201 -22.62 24.43 6.53
N HIS A 202 -21.30 24.57 6.36
CA HIS A 202 -20.55 25.73 6.85
C HIS A 202 -20.59 26.93 5.91
N ALA A 203 -20.59 26.72 4.59
CA ALA A 203 -20.58 27.79 3.59
C ALA A 203 -21.97 28.36 3.29
N PHE A 204 -22.97 27.50 3.14
CA PHE A 204 -24.32 27.86 2.68
C PHE A 204 -25.42 27.62 3.72
N ARG A 205 -25.10 26.92 4.83
CA ARG A 205 -26.09 26.42 5.82
C ARG A 205 -27.06 25.39 5.22
N GLU A 206 -26.71 24.81 4.08
CA GLU A 206 -27.45 23.77 3.38
C GLU A 206 -26.59 22.50 3.21
N THR A 207 -27.22 21.37 2.88
CA THR A 207 -26.52 20.10 2.69
C THR A 207 -25.80 19.99 1.35
N HIS A 208 -26.06 20.91 0.42
CA HIS A 208 -25.50 20.93 -0.92
C HIS A 208 -25.09 22.37 -1.29
N PRO A 209 -24.12 22.54 -2.21
CA PRO A 209 -23.76 23.85 -2.69
C PRO A 209 -24.88 24.46 -3.54
N ALA A 210 -24.98 25.79 -3.53
CA ALA A 210 -25.81 26.49 -4.50
C ALA A 210 -25.32 26.20 -5.94
N LYS A 211 -26.23 26.07 -6.91
CA LYS A 211 -25.94 25.64 -8.29
C LYS A 211 -24.75 26.39 -8.95
N ASN A 212 -24.67 27.70 -8.74
CA ASN A 212 -23.61 28.55 -9.30
C ASN A 212 -22.24 28.43 -8.59
N TYR A 213 -22.17 27.68 -7.48
CA TYR A 213 -20.98 27.43 -6.66
C TYR A 213 -20.55 25.94 -6.65
N GLU A 214 -21.24 25.04 -7.35
CA GLU A 214 -20.91 23.60 -7.37
C GLU A 214 -19.45 23.33 -7.76
N GLU A 215 -18.97 23.93 -8.85
CA GLU A 215 -17.60 23.75 -9.31
C GLU A 215 -16.56 24.29 -8.31
N LEU A 216 -16.82 25.48 -7.74
CA LEU A 216 -15.93 26.10 -6.76
C LEU A 216 -15.89 25.30 -5.46
N SER A 217 -17.04 24.81 -5.00
CA SER A 217 -17.17 23.93 -3.83
C SER A 217 -16.40 22.64 -4.03
N GLY A 218 -16.49 22.04 -5.24
CA GLY A 218 -15.69 20.91 -5.65
C GLY A 218 -14.18 21.18 -5.54
N LYS A 219 -13.71 22.34 -6.03
CA LYS A 219 -12.29 22.74 -5.91
C LYS A 219 -11.84 22.88 -4.45
N VAL A 220 -12.68 23.39 -3.55
CA VAL A 220 -12.36 23.50 -2.11
C VAL A 220 -12.32 22.13 -1.45
N VAL A 221 -13.29 21.26 -1.73
CA VAL A 221 -13.32 19.88 -1.22
C VAL A 221 -12.09 19.11 -1.69
N ASP A 222 -11.74 19.23 -2.97
CA ASP A 222 -10.57 18.59 -3.57
C ASP A 222 -9.26 19.13 -2.97
N TYR A 223 -9.22 20.40 -2.53
CA TYR A 223 -8.12 20.99 -1.77
C TYR A 223 -8.01 20.40 -0.35
N CYS A 224 -9.15 20.25 0.33
CA CYS A 224 -9.20 19.77 1.72
C CYS A 224 -8.92 18.27 1.87
N LYS A 225 -9.12 17.49 0.80
CA LYS A 225 -8.92 16.03 0.77
C LYS A 225 -9.59 15.28 1.92
N GLY A 226 -10.79 15.73 2.30
CA GLY A 226 -11.59 15.07 3.34
C GLY A 226 -11.16 15.35 4.78
N LEU A 227 -10.27 16.33 5.02
CA LEU A 227 -9.95 16.80 6.38
C LEU A 227 -11.08 17.68 6.94
N PRO A 228 -11.84 17.24 7.97
CA PRO A 228 -12.99 17.97 8.50
C PRO A 228 -12.66 19.39 8.96
N LEU A 229 -11.56 19.55 9.72
CA LEU A 229 -11.14 20.85 10.21
C LEU A 229 -10.93 21.88 9.10
N ALA A 230 -10.30 21.46 7.99
CA ALA A 230 -10.07 22.34 6.85
C ALA A 230 -11.39 22.73 6.17
N LEU A 231 -12.31 21.77 5.98
CA LEU A 231 -13.63 22.03 5.40
C LEU A 231 -14.44 23.04 6.23
N GLN A 232 -14.39 22.92 7.57
CA GLN A 232 -15.11 23.83 8.47
C GLN A 232 -14.53 25.26 8.43
N ILE A 233 -13.21 25.39 8.47
CA ILE A 233 -12.53 26.70 8.44
C ILE A 233 -12.80 27.40 7.10
N LEU A 234 -12.54 26.72 5.97
CA LEU A 234 -12.72 27.33 4.65
C LEU A 234 -14.19 27.60 4.34
N GLY A 235 -15.11 26.70 4.73
CA GLY A 235 -16.55 26.93 4.55
C GLY A 235 -17.02 28.16 5.32
N SER A 236 -16.58 28.31 6.58
CA SER A 236 -16.95 29.48 7.39
C SER A 236 -16.36 30.78 6.84
N HIS A 237 -15.10 30.77 6.39
CA HIS A 237 -14.44 31.92 5.75
C HIS A 237 -15.14 32.37 4.47
N LEU A 238 -15.59 31.41 3.65
CA LEU A 238 -16.24 31.68 2.37
C LEU A 238 -17.72 32.05 2.50
N SER A 239 -18.38 31.73 3.62
CA SER A 239 -19.81 31.98 3.85
C SER A 239 -20.20 33.46 3.77
N ILE A 240 -19.25 34.37 4.00
CA ILE A 240 -19.45 35.83 3.97
C ILE A 240 -19.02 36.47 2.65
N ARG A 241 -18.52 35.68 1.69
CA ARG A 241 -17.95 36.19 0.43
C ARG A 241 -18.83 35.89 -0.77
N ASP A 242 -18.73 36.75 -1.77
CA ASP A 242 -19.36 36.56 -3.08
C ASP A 242 -18.54 35.63 -3.97
N LYS A 243 -19.06 35.30 -5.16
CA LYS A 243 -18.42 34.36 -6.08
C LYS A 243 -17.03 34.82 -6.53
N ALA A 244 -16.85 36.10 -6.79
CA ALA A 244 -15.54 36.66 -7.16
C ALA A 244 -14.53 36.51 -6.01
N GLY A 245 -14.95 36.78 -4.77
CA GLY A 245 -14.14 36.56 -3.58
C GLY A 245 -13.72 35.09 -3.39
N TRP A 246 -14.60 34.14 -3.71
CA TRP A 246 -14.25 32.71 -3.70
C TRP A 246 -13.16 32.38 -4.71
N GLU A 247 -13.27 32.88 -5.94
CA GLU A 247 -12.30 32.61 -7.00
C GLU A 247 -10.90 33.14 -6.63
N ILE A 248 -10.84 34.34 -6.03
CA ILE A 248 -9.60 34.95 -5.54
C ILE A 248 -8.98 34.11 -4.42
N ASP A 249 -9.78 33.73 -3.40
CA ASP A 249 -9.27 32.97 -2.25
C ASP A 249 -8.83 31.56 -2.65
N ILE A 250 -9.60 30.87 -3.49
CA ILE A 250 -9.24 29.54 -4.01
C ILE A 250 -7.97 29.61 -4.85
N ALA A 251 -7.81 30.67 -5.67
CA ALA A 251 -6.58 30.89 -6.42
C ALA A 251 -5.38 31.15 -5.49
N HIS A 252 -5.58 31.89 -4.39
CA HIS A 252 -4.57 32.13 -3.38
C HIS A 252 -4.16 30.83 -2.66
N TRP A 253 -5.11 30.00 -2.21
CA TRP A 253 -4.84 28.76 -1.49
C TRP A 253 -4.09 27.70 -2.29
N LYS A 254 -4.14 27.76 -3.63
CA LYS A 254 -3.29 26.91 -4.47
C LYS A 254 -1.81 27.14 -4.19
N ASN A 255 -1.43 28.38 -3.86
CA ASN A 255 -0.04 28.79 -3.68
C ASN A 255 0.37 28.88 -2.21
N THR A 256 -0.51 29.37 -1.34
CA THR A 256 -0.23 29.64 0.08
C THR A 256 -1.32 29.01 0.93
N PRO A 257 -1.01 28.05 1.83
CA PRO A 257 -2.01 27.40 2.66
C PRO A 257 -2.63 28.39 3.66
N HIS A 258 -3.90 28.22 4.01
CA HIS A 258 -4.60 29.07 4.98
C HIS A 258 -3.96 29.03 6.39
N ASP A 259 -3.71 30.19 6.99
CA ASP A 259 -2.96 30.32 8.25
C ASP A 259 -3.60 29.58 9.43
N ASP A 260 -4.91 29.69 9.64
CA ASP A 260 -5.59 28.96 10.74
C ASP A 260 -5.50 27.43 10.62
N ILE A 261 -5.49 26.91 9.38
CA ILE A 261 -5.31 25.48 9.14
C ILE A 261 -3.87 25.11 9.46
N GLN A 262 -2.91 25.91 9.02
CA GLN A 262 -1.50 25.69 9.32
C GLN A 262 -1.24 25.72 10.82
N GLY A 263 -1.71 26.72 11.55
CA GLY A 263 -1.49 26.86 12.99
C GLY A 263 -1.94 25.61 13.76
N LYS A 264 -3.10 25.05 13.41
CA LYS A 264 -3.62 23.83 14.06
C LYS A 264 -2.86 22.55 13.69
N LEU A 265 -2.34 22.44 12.47
CA LEU A 265 -1.58 21.27 12.03
C LEU A 265 -0.11 21.30 12.48
N ARG A 266 0.45 22.50 12.61
CA ARG A 266 1.85 22.75 12.91
C ARG A 266 2.24 22.30 14.32
N VAL A 267 1.31 22.27 15.27
CA VAL A 267 1.55 21.80 16.66
C VAL A 267 2.23 20.43 16.70
N SER A 268 1.85 19.49 15.83
CA SER A 268 2.47 18.17 15.78
C SER A 268 3.89 18.18 15.22
N PHE A 269 4.19 19.13 14.34
CA PHE A 269 5.51 19.36 13.75
C PHE A 269 6.43 20.10 14.71
N ASP A 270 5.98 21.17 15.37
CA ASP A 270 6.79 21.98 16.28
C ASP A 270 7.28 21.18 17.51
N ALA A 271 6.57 20.10 17.85
CA ALA A 271 6.97 19.20 18.92
C ALA A 271 7.96 18.09 18.48
N LEU A 272 8.50 18.13 17.26
CA LEU A 272 9.55 17.22 16.77
C LEU A 272 10.94 17.73 17.16
N ASN A 273 11.93 16.85 17.24
CA ASN A 273 13.32 17.26 17.35
C ASN A 273 13.83 17.85 16.01
N VAL A 274 15.01 18.48 16.04
CA VAL A 274 15.57 19.20 14.88
C VAL A 274 15.74 18.27 13.67
N ASP A 275 16.38 17.10 13.84
CA ASP A 275 16.65 16.18 12.73
C ASP A 275 15.35 15.62 12.12
N THR A 276 14.41 15.18 12.95
CA THR A 276 13.12 14.63 12.49
C THR A 276 12.28 15.71 11.78
N SER A 277 12.38 16.96 12.23
CA SER A 277 11.74 18.10 11.55
C SER A 277 12.32 18.31 10.16
N GLU A 278 13.65 18.27 10.01
CA GLU A 278 14.30 18.44 8.71
C GLU A 278 14.03 17.24 7.77
N ILE A 279 13.93 16.01 8.31
CA ILE A 279 13.48 14.83 7.56
C ILE A 279 12.03 14.98 7.08
N PHE A 280 11.13 15.48 7.93
CA PHE A 280 9.76 15.78 7.51
C PHE A 280 9.71 16.75 6.32
N LEU A 281 10.53 17.81 6.37
CA LEU A 281 10.64 18.80 5.30
C LEU A 281 11.21 18.21 3.99
N ASP A 282 12.20 17.32 4.09
CA ASP A 282 12.73 16.55 2.96
C ASP A 282 11.64 15.70 2.30
N ILE A 283 10.88 14.96 3.10
CA ILE A 283 9.79 14.10 2.60
C ILE A 283 8.75 14.96 1.89
N ALA A 284 8.30 16.06 2.52
CA ALA A 284 7.29 16.95 1.95
C ALA A 284 7.72 17.54 0.59
N CYS A 285 9.01 17.85 0.44
CA CYS A 285 9.56 18.42 -0.79
C CYS A 285 9.76 17.37 -1.88
N TYR A 286 10.49 16.29 -1.58
CA TYR A 286 11.10 15.41 -2.58
C TYR A 286 10.64 13.94 -2.53
N PHE A 287 10.24 13.43 -1.36
CA PHE A 287 10.13 11.97 -1.16
C PHE A 287 8.73 11.40 -0.95
N VAL A 288 7.67 12.22 -1.01
CA VAL A 288 6.29 11.70 -1.07
C VAL A 288 6.13 10.77 -2.28
N GLY A 289 5.65 9.55 -2.04
CA GLY A 289 5.45 8.51 -3.05
C GLY A 289 6.68 7.65 -3.36
N ARG A 290 7.83 7.91 -2.70
CA ARG A 290 9.02 7.05 -2.77
C ARG A 290 8.93 5.92 -1.74
N ASP A 291 9.64 4.83 -2.00
CA ASP A 291 9.81 3.69 -1.10
C ASP A 291 10.50 4.11 0.21
N LYS A 292 10.07 3.57 1.35
CA LYS A 292 10.62 3.94 2.66
C LYS A 292 12.11 3.63 2.78
N GLU A 293 12.56 2.44 2.37
CA GLU A 293 13.96 2.03 2.50
C GLU A 293 14.86 2.88 1.60
N TYR A 294 14.40 3.26 0.40
CA TYR A 294 15.08 4.26 -0.44
C TYR A 294 15.43 5.53 0.33
N VAL A 295 14.41 6.07 1.02
CA VAL A 295 14.52 7.35 1.71
C VAL A 295 15.31 7.18 3.00
N ALA A 296 15.25 6.00 3.63
CA ALA A 296 16.08 5.64 4.78
C ALA A 296 17.57 5.79 4.47
N ASP A 297 18.03 5.29 3.32
CA ASP A 297 19.44 5.40 2.92
C ASP A 297 19.88 6.86 2.74
N ILE A 298 19.02 7.71 2.17
CA ILE A 298 19.28 9.15 2.03
C ILE A 298 19.34 9.83 3.39
N VAL A 299 18.33 9.59 4.23
CA VAL A 299 18.20 10.20 5.55
C VAL A 299 19.37 9.81 6.46
N GLY A 300 19.71 8.53 6.49
CA GLY A 300 20.81 8.03 7.32
C GLY A 300 22.15 8.64 6.91
N ALA A 301 22.39 8.79 5.61
CA ALA A 301 23.61 9.43 5.12
C ALA A 301 23.65 10.94 5.35
N ARG A 302 22.49 11.62 5.28
CA ARG A 302 22.41 13.07 5.40
C ARG A 302 22.52 13.58 6.83
N TYR A 303 21.87 12.89 7.77
CA TYR A 303 21.72 13.33 9.16
C TYR A 303 22.56 12.51 10.14
N ASP A 304 23.32 11.51 9.65
CA ASP A 304 24.13 10.61 10.47
C ASP A 304 23.33 9.99 11.63
N CYS A 305 22.09 9.59 11.34
CA CYS A 305 21.13 9.11 12.33
C CYS A 305 20.50 7.79 11.89
N HIS A 306 19.95 7.04 12.85
CA HIS A 306 19.22 5.82 12.53
C HIS A 306 17.82 6.16 11.97
N PRO A 307 17.55 5.99 10.65
CA PRO A 307 16.35 6.52 10.01
C PRO A 307 15.05 5.97 10.59
N GLU A 308 15.08 4.74 11.10
CA GLU A 308 13.89 4.11 11.70
C GLU A 308 13.36 4.87 12.92
N VAL A 309 14.22 5.54 13.70
CA VAL A 309 13.76 6.32 14.86
C VAL A 309 12.95 7.53 14.39
N ALA A 310 13.43 8.22 13.35
CA ALA A 310 12.73 9.35 12.75
C ALA A 310 11.42 8.90 12.07
N PHE A 311 11.45 7.84 11.26
CA PHE A 311 10.23 7.33 10.61
C PHE A 311 9.21 6.83 11.62
N ARG A 312 9.63 6.10 12.66
CA ARG A 312 8.78 5.68 13.78
C ARG A 312 8.13 6.90 14.41
N THR A 313 8.88 7.96 14.69
CA THR A 313 8.35 9.19 15.27
C THR A 313 7.32 9.87 14.36
N LEU A 314 7.62 10.01 13.06
CA LEU A 314 6.72 10.65 12.09
C LEU A 314 5.44 9.85 11.86
N ILE A 315 5.53 8.52 11.74
CA ILE A 315 4.38 7.61 11.59
C ILE A 315 3.56 7.58 12.88
N GLY A 316 4.25 7.49 14.03
CA GLY A 316 3.66 7.57 15.35
C GLY A 316 2.75 8.77 15.46
N ARG A 317 3.26 9.96 15.14
CA ARG A 317 2.51 11.22 15.19
C ARG A 317 1.54 11.43 14.04
N SER A 318 1.33 10.44 13.19
CA SER A 318 0.46 10.50 12.01
C SER A 318 0.84 11.64 11.04
N LEU A 319 2.11 12.05 10.99
CA LEU A 319 2.59 13.07 10.06
C LEU A 319 2.87 12.49 8.66
N ILE A 320 3.22 11.21 8.62
CA ILE A 320 3.34 10.40 7.41
C ILE A 320 2.65 9.05 7.64
N THR A 321 2.30 8.38 6.55
CA THR A 321 1.82 7.01 6.54
C THR A 321 2.62 6.19 5.52
N ILE A 322 2.55 4.87 5.65
CA ILE A 322 3.17 3.95 4.71
C ILE A 322 2.06 3.23 3.97
N ASP A 323 2.13 3.23 2.64
CA ASP A 323 1.30 2.39 1.80
C ASP A 323 1.88 0.98 1.70
N THR A 324 1.41 0.08 2.56
CA THR A 324 1.86 -1.32 2.54
C THR A 324 1.33 -2.09 1.34
N GLU A 325 0.23 -1.63 0.73
CA GLU A 325 -0.34 -2.25 -0.48
C GLU A 325 0.46 -1.85 -1.73
N LYS A 326 0.98 -0.61 -1.78
CA LYS A 326 1.73 -0.07 -2.92
C LYS A 326 3.23 0.04 -2.65
N GLN A 327 3.89 -1.09 -2.39
CA GLN A 327 5.36 -1.17 -2.29
C GLN A 327 5.97 -0.26 -1.20
N ASN A 328 5.41 -0.27 0.02
CA ASN A 328 5.99 0.43 1.18
C ASN A 328 6.26 1.94 0.95
N ARG A 329 5.41 2.60 0.14
CA ARG A 329 5.62 3.99 -0.25
C ARG A 329 5.23 4.96 0.85
N LEU A 330 6.06 5.98 1.05
CA LEU A 330 5.76 7.10 1.95
C LEU A 330 4.58 7.91 1.40
N ARG A 331 3.56 8.10 2.23
CA ARG A 331 2.44 8.99 1.97
C ARG A 331 2.41 10.09 3.02
N MET A 332 1.99 11.27 2.59
CA MET A 332 1.79 12.43 3.45
C MET A 332 0.50 13.11 2.98
N HIS A 333 -0.36 13.47 3.93
CA HIS A 333 -1.59 14.19 3.61
C HIS A 333 -1.27 15.49 2.87
N ASP A 334 -2.03 15.84 1.82
CA ASP A 334 -1.70 16.96 0.94
C ASP A 334 -1.57 18.30 1.68
N ILE A 335 -2.43 18.53 2.68
CA ILE A 335 -2.34 19.75 3.52
C ILE A 335 -1.07 19.75 4.39
N LEU A 336 -0.65 18.61 4.96
CA LEU A 336 0.60 18.51 5.72
C LEU A 336 1.81 18.76 4.81
N ARG A 337 1.77 18.21 3.59
CA ARG A 337 2.81 18.46 2.57
C ARG A 337 2.90 19.94 2.22
N LYS A 338 1.76 20.60 2.03
CA LYS A 338 1.68 22.04 1.77
C LYS A 338 2.18 22.87 2.95
N MET A 339 1.83 22.49 4.18
CA MET A 339 2.35 23.13 5.40
C MET A 339 3.88 23.01 5.48
N GLY A 340 4.45 21.82 5.29
CA GLY A 340 5.92 21.64 5.30
C GLY A 340 6.63 22.51 4.25
N ARG A 341 6.05 22.61 3.06
CA ARG A 341 6.53 23.48 1.98
C ARG A 341 6.43 24.97 2.34
N GLU A 342 5.33 25.39 2.97
CA GLU A 342 5.17 26.78 3.38
C GLU A 342 6.15 27.19 4.49
N ILE A 343 6.44 26.30 5.45
CA ILE A 343 7.45 26.54 6.49
C ILE A 343 8.79 26.93 5.88
N ILE A 344 9.20 26.28 4.78
CA ILE A 344 10.46 26.58 4.08
C ILE A 344 10.37 27.93 3.38
N ARG A 345 9.25 28.22 2.69
CA ARG A 345 9.03 29.48 1.98
C ARG A 345 9.02 30.69 2.91
N GLN A 346 8.44 30.56 4.10
CA GLN A 346 8.38 31.64 5.09
C GLN A 346 9.77 32.04 5.60
N ARG A 347 10.73 31.11 5.67
CA ARG A 347 12.11 31.39 6.10
C ARG A 347 12.85 32.34 5.12
N SER A 348 12.50 32.32 3.84
CA SER A 348 13.18 33.08 2.78
C SER A 348 12.19 33.72 1.80
N ARG A 349 11.31 34.59 2.30
CA ARG A 349 10.30 35.30 1.48
C ARG A 349 10.97 36.05 0.32
N ASN A 350 10.45 35.85 -0.89
CA ASN A 350 10.86 36.51 -2.13
C ASN A 350 12.31 36.25 -2.60
N ARG A 351 13.06 35.35 -1.95
CA ARG A 351 14.43 34.97 -2.33
C ARG A 351 14.57 33.45 -2.42
N PRO A 352 14.11 32.83 -3.52
CA PRO A 352 14.13 31.37 -3.66
C PRO A 352 15.55 30.77 -3.57
N GLY A 353 16.59 31.54 -3.93
CA GLY A 353 17.99 31.12 -3.82
C GLY A 353 18.53 31.02 -2.40
N ASN A 354 17.78 31.50 -1.39
CA ASN A 354 18.10 31.38 0.03
C ASN A 354 17.23 30.31 0.72
N CYS A 355 16.39 29.58 0.00
CA CYS A 355 15.61 28.47 0.56
C CYS A 355 16.48 27.22 0.70
N SER A 356 16.43 26.53 1.84
CA SER A 356 17.17 25.28 2.02
C SER A 356 16.69 24.16 1.11
N ARG A 357 15.42 24.21 0.70
CA ARG A 357 14.83 23.25 -0.22
C ARG A 357 14.09 24.01 -1.32
N ILE A 358 14.41 23.70 -2.57
CA ILE A 358 13.76 24.25 -3.75
C ILE A 358 13.07 23.10 -4.48
N TRP A 359 11.73 23.04 -4.39
CA TRP A 359 10.92 21.96 -4.99
C TRP A 359 10.00 22.44 -6.11
N LEU A 360 9.86 23.76 -6.31
CA LEU A 360 8.96 24.33 -7.29
C LEU A 360 9.70 24.54 -8.61
N PRO A 361 9.18 24.03 -9.73
CA PRO A 361 9.85 24.14 -11.03
C PRO A 361 10.19 25.59 -11.39
N LYS A 362 9.26 26.53 -11.14
CA LYS A 362 9.46 27.97 -11.42
C LYS A 362 10.56 28.60 -10.56
N ASP A 363 10.66 28.20 -9.29
CA ASP A 363 11.67 28.74 -8.38
C ASP A 363 13.05 28.16 -8.72
N ALA A 364 13.13 26.84 -8.97
CA ALA A 364 14.35 26.17 -9.45
C ALA A 364 14.85 26.80 -10.76
N TYR A 365 13.94 27.03 -11.71
CA TYR A 365 14.23 27.71 -12.97
C TYR A 365 14.88 29.08 -12.75
N ASN A 366 14.23 29.94 -11.95
CA ASN A 366 14.73 31.29 -11.68
C ASN A 366 16.08 31.24 -10.97
N VAL A 367 16.24 30.36 -9.98
CA VAL A 367 17.48 30.24 -9.20
C VAL A 367 18.66 29.84 -10.08
N LEU A 368 18.46 28.91 -11.02
CA LEU A 368 19.54 28.47 -11.91
C LEU A 368 19.79 29.45 -13.07
N SER A 369 18.74 29.94 -13.74
CA SER A 369 18.87 30.86 -14.88
C SER A 369 19.48 32.22 -14.49
N LYS A 370 19.21 32.70 -13.28
CA LYS A 370 19.73 33.98 -12.76
C LYS A 370 20.90 33.81 -11.78
N GLU A 371 21.43 32.60 -11.65
CA GLU A 371 22.56 32.27 -10.75
C GLU A 371 22.38 32.78 -9.30
N MET A 372 21.14 32.70 -8.79
CA MET A 372 20.77 33.23 -7.46
C MET A 372 21.01 32.24 -6.33
N GLY A 373 21.42 31.01 -6.62
CA GLY A 373 21.63 29.99 -5.58
C GLY A 373 22.73 30.38 -4.62
N THR A 374 22.54 30.05 -3.34
CA THR A 374 23.49 30.35 -2.26
C THR A 374 23.81 29.08 -1.46
N ASP A 375 24.75 29.20 -0.52
CA ASP A 375 25.14 28.10 0.38
C ASP A 375 24.00 27.66 1.31
N ALA A 376 22.89 28.40 1.36
CA ALA A 376 21.70 27.97 2.08
C ALA A 376 20.99 26.79 1.39
N VAL A 377 21.15 26.62 0.07
CA VAL A 377 20.45 25.58 -0.70
C VAL A 377 21.05 24.21 -0.42
N GLU A 378 20.28 23.33 0.21
CA GLU A 378 20.67 21.96 0.54
C GLU A 378 19.99 20.93 -0.35
N GLY A 379 18.84 21.27 -0.93
CA GLY A 379 18.15 20.45 -1.91
C GLY A 379 17.53 21.24 -3.05
N LEU A 380 17.59 20.69 -4.26
CA LEU A 380 17.04 21.31 -5.46
C LEU A 380 16.39 20.25 -6.36
N ALA A 381 15.14 20.47 -6.73
CA ALA A 381 14.43 19.69 -7.74
C ALA A 381 14.15 20.56 -8.97
N LEU A 382 14.69 20.11 -10.10
CA LEU A 382 14.58 20.74 -11.40
C LEU A 382 13.71 19.86 -12.30
N ASP A 383 12.52 20.33 -12.63
CA ASP A 383 11.52 19.61 -13.42
C ASP A 383 11.07 20.49 -14.60
N VAL A 384 12.01 20.74 -15.51
CA VAL A 384 11.84 21.63 -16.67
C VAL A 384 12.67 21.12 -17.85
N GLN A 385 12.13 21.25 -19.06
CA GLN A 385 12.82 20.87 -20.31
C GLN A 385 13.70 22.01 -20.83
N GLU A 386 14.71 22.41 -20.06
CA GLU A 386 15.63 23.49 -20.45
C GLU A 386 17.10 23.15 -20.18
N SER A 387 18.01 23.97 -20.74
CA SER A 387 19.45 23.83 -20.53
C SER A 387 19.95 24.85 -19.51
N PHE A 388 20.74 24.40 -18.53
CA PHE A 388 21.35 25.25 -17.51
C PHE A 388 22.86 25.14 -17.50
N ASN A 389 23.54 26.25 -17.24
CA ASN A 389 24.99 26.26 -17.11
C ASN A 389 25.39 25.71 -15.73
N THR A 390 26.37 24.80 -15.66
CA THR A 390 26.86 24.27 -14.38
C THR A 390 27.43 25.35 -13.46
N LYS A 391 27.82 26.52 -13.97
CA LYS A 391 28.22 27.70 -13.19
C LYS A 391 27.16 28.14 -12.17
N SER A 392 25.88 27.92 -12.44
CA SER A 392 24.80 28.30 -11.52
C SER A 392 24.84 27.54 -10.18
N PHE A 393 25.54 26.40 -10.11
CA PHE A 393 25.67 25.59 -8.90
C PHE A 393 26.88 25.98 -8.02
N THR A 394 27.78 26.83 -8.52
CA THR A 394 29.07 27.14 -7.86
C THR A 394 28.94 27.70 -6.45
N LYS A 395 27.88 28.46 -6.18
CA LYS A 395 27.57 29.07 -4.89
C LYS A 395 26.71 28.19 -3.98
N MET A 396 26.31 26.99 -4.41
CA MET A 396 25.45 26.07 -3.63
C MET A 396 26.27 24.96 -2.99
N ARG A 397 27.25 25.32 -2.14
CA ARG A 397 28.25 24.35 -1.66
C ARG A 397 27.68 23.29 -0.71
N ARG A 398 26.54 23.56 -0.08
CA ARG A 398 25.83 22.63 0.82
C ARG A 398 24.74 21.80 0.14
N LEU A 399 24.63 21.86 -1.19
CA LEU A 399 23.63 21.08 -1.93
C LEU A 399 23.96 19.58 -1.84
N LYS A 400 23.09 18.84 -1.15
CA LYS A 400 23.21 17.38 -0.91
C LYS A 400 22.18 16.57 -1.69
N LEU A 401 21.02 17.17 -1.99
CA LEU A 401 19.90 16.53 -2.68
C LEU A 401 19.65 17.18 -4.04
N LEU A 402 19.88 16.46 -5.14
CA LEU A 402 19.68 16.98 -6.48
C LEU A 402 18.76 16.07 -7.30
N GLN A 403 17.61 16.59 -7.69
CA GLN A 403 16.72 15.98 -8.66
C GLN A 403 16.73 16.80 -9.95
N ILE A 404 16.95 16.12 -11.07
CA ILE A 404 16.94 16.68 -12.41
C ILE A 404 16.08 15.77 -13.28
N ASN A 405 14.92 16.28 -13.69
CA ASN A 405 14.06 15.61 -14.64
C ASN A 405 14.13 16.37 -15.95
N GLU A 406 14.54 15.69 -17.02
CA GLU A 406 14.53 16.18 -18.41
C GLU A 406 15.45 17.37 -18.75
N ALA A 407 15.95 18.09 -17.75
CA ALA A 407 16.85 19.22 -17.96
C ALA A 407 18.25 18.76 -18.40
N HIS A 408 18.90 19.63 -19.17
CA HIS A 408 20.25 19.45 -19.66
C HIS A 408 21.22 20.37 -18.92
N LEU A 409 22.34 19.83 -18.43
CA LEU A 409 23.40 20.65 -17.84
C LEU A 409 24.53 20.83 -18.84
N VAL A 410 24.97 22.07 -19.03
CA VAL A 410 26.04 22.46 -19.97
C VAL A 410 27.19 23.08 -19.21
N GLY A 411 28.42 22.72 -19.57
CA GLY A 411 29.64 23.26 -18.95
C GLY A 411 30.42 22.20 -18.18
N SER A 412 31.24 22.66 -17.24
CA SER A 412 32.14 21.82 -16.44
C SER A 412 31.41 21.21 -15.25
N TYR A 413 31.43 19.89 -15.11
CA TYR A 413 30.76 19.16 -14.02
C TYR A 413 31.57 19.21 -12.73
N SER A 414 32.84 19.62 -12.80
CA SER A 414 33.64 19.98 -11.63
C SER A 414 33.05 21.13 -10.79
N LEU A 415 32.12 21.92 -11.36
CA LEU A 415 31.43 23.01 -10.68
C LEU A 415 30.21 22.55 -9.88
N LEU A 416 29.79 21.28 -10.04
CA LEU A 416 28.73 20.71 -9.22
C LEU A 416 29.22 20.44 -7.79
N PRO A 417 28.32 20.47 -6.80
CA PRO A 417 28.69 20.25 -5.40
C PRO A 417 29.31 18.88 -5.20
N LYS A 418 30.37 18.83 -4.38
CA LYS A 418 31.16 17.62 -4.14
C LYS A 418 30.51 16.68 -3.11
N GLU A 419 29.72 17.23 -2.19
CA GLU A 419 29.07 16.51 -1.09
C GLU A 419 27.66 16.02 -1.43
N LEU A 420 27.36 15.79 -2.72
CA LEU A 420 26.06 15.27 -3.15
C LEU A 420 25.84 13.85 -2.58
N ILE A 421 24.72 13.67 -1.88
CA ILE A 421 24.30 12.40 -1.28
C ILE A 421 23.31 11.67 -2.18
N TRP A 422 22.40 12.42 -2.79
CA TRP A 422 21.37 11.89 -3.68
C TRP A 422 21.35 12.65 -5.01
N LEU A 423 21.44 11.89 -6.11
CA LEU A 423 21.28 12.39 -7.46
C LEU A 423 20.21 11.55 -8.17
N CYS A 424 19.06 12.16 -8.44
CA CYS A 424 18.03 11.60 -9.32
C CYS A 424 18.04 12.38 -10.62
N TRP A 425 18.63 11.83 -11.67
CA TRP A 425 18.70 12.42 -12.99
C TRP A 425 17.89 11.62 -14.01
N SER A 426 16.57 11.72 -13.90
CA SER A 426 15.68 11.02 -14.82
C SER A 426 15.73 11.63 -16.22
N ARG A 427 15.64 10.78 -17.25
CA ARG A 427 15.71 11.18 -18.67
C ARG A 427 17.00 11.95 -19.00
N CYS A 428 18.12 11.58 -18.37
CA CYS A 428 19.40 12.23 -18.60
C CYS A 428 19.79 12.13 -20.09
N PRO A 429 20.09 13.25 -20.76
CA PRO A 429 20.44 13.26 -22.18
C PRO A 429 21.88 12.80 -22.46
N LEU A 430 22.72 12.67 -21.42
CA LEU A 430 24.13 12.33 -21.57
C LEU A 430 24.30 10.88 -22.04
N LYS A 431 25.23 10.68 -22.99
CA LYS A 431 25.64 9.35 -23.42
C LYS A 431 26.52 8.64 -22.39
N SER A 432 27.25 9.41 -21.57
CA SER A 432 28.09 8.96 -20.46
C SER A 432 28.30 10.10 -19.47
N LEU A 433 28.43 9.80 -18.18
CA LEU A 433 28.81 10.79 -17.17
C LEU A 433 30.25 11.29 -17.40
N PRO A 434 30.48 12.61 -17.33
CA PRO A 434 31.82 13.21 -17.47
C PRO A 434 32.80 12.76 -16.40
N SER A 435 34.09 12.74 -16.73
CA SER A 435 35.15 12.29 -15.81
C SER A 435 35.39 13.24 -14.64
N ASP A 436 35.18 14.54 -14.87
CA ASP A 436 35.31 15.64 -13.90
C ASP A 436 34.13 15.74 -12.92
N PHE A 437 33.11 14.90 -13.08
CA PHE A 437 31.99 14.82 -12.14
C PHE A 437 32.41 14.05 -10.87
N HIS A 438 32.39 14.76 -9.74
CA HIS A 438 32.73 14.25 -8.41
C HIS A 438 31.49 13.61 -7.78
N LEU A 439 31.57 12.32 -7.45
CA LEU A 439 30.43 11.52 -6.93
C LEU A 439 30.79 10.76 -5.64
N ASN A 440 31.92 11.07 -5.00
CA ASN A 440 32.51 10.24 -3.94
C ASN A 440 31.60 10.09 -2.71
N ASP A 441 30.81 11.12 -2.40
CA ASP A 441 29.88 11.12 -1.26
C ASP A 441 28.49 10.58 -1.60
N LEU A 442 28.26 10.21 -2.86
CA LEU A 442 26.96 9.82 -3.35
C LEU A 442 26.54 8.46 -2.76
N VAL A 443 25.35 8.44 -2.17
CA VAL A 443 24.73 7.22 -1.64
C VAL A 443 23.74 6.63 -2.63
N ILE A 444 23.08 7.48 -3.41
CA ILE A 444 22.14 7.03 -4.43
C ILE A 444 22.36 7.76 -5.76
N LEU A 445 22.59 6.96 -6.81
CA LEU A 445 22.56 7.39 -8.20
C LEU A 445 21.35 6.77 -8.90
N ASP A 446 20.34 7.59 -9.18
CA ASP A 446 19.15 7.20 -9.94
C ASP A 446 19.14 7.95 -11.28
N MET A 447 19.32 7.23 -12.39
CA MET A 447 19.32 7.79 -13.74
C MET A 447 18.34 7.04 -14.64
N GLN A 448 17.13 6.78 -14.14
CA GLN A 448 16.10 6.10 -14.93
C GLN A 448 15.76 6.82 -16.24
N GLU A 449 15.31 6.06 -17.24
CA GLU A 449 14.84 6.58 -18.54
C GLU A 449 15.91 7.35 -19.34
N SER A 450 17.19 7.14 -19.02
CA SER A 450 18.28 7.95 -19.57
C SER A 450 18.83 7.42 -20.88
N LYS A 451 19.46 8.31 -21.66
CA LYS A 451 20.08 7.99 -22.96
C LYS A 451 21.53 7.47 -22.83
N VAL A 452 21.89 7.01 -21.64
CA VAL A 452 23.25 6.56 -21.31
C VAL A 452 23.57 5.28 -22.10
N ARG A 453 24.71 5.29 -22.78
CA ARG A 453 25.29 4.13 -23.48
C ARG A 453 26.30 3.39 -22.63
N LYS A 454 27.08 4.15 -21.87
CA LYS A 454 28.06 3.69 -20.89
C LYS A 454 28.06 4.67 -19.73
N LEU A 455 27.89 4.20 -18.49
CA LEU A 455 27.74 5.10 -17.34
C LEU A 455 28.95 6.02 -17.15
N TRP A 456 30.16 5.47 -17.09
CA TRP A 456 31.41 6.22 -17.03
C TRP A 456 32.56 5.41 -17.64
N LYS A 457 33.67 6.08 -17.96
CA LYS A 457 34.91 5.45 -18.42
C LYS A 457 35.84 5.16 -17.23
N GLY A 458 36.57 4.05 -17.30
CA GLY A 458 37.51 3.63 -16.26
C GLY A 458 36.83 3.13 -14.99
N THR A 459 37.62 3.03 -13.93
CA THR A 459 37.21 2.62 -12.59
C THR A 459 36.87 3.86 -11.75
N LYS A 460 35.75 3.84 -11.02
CA LYS A 460 35.34 4.90 -10.09
C LYS A 460 35.28 4.32 -8.68
N ILE A 461 35.83 5.06 -7.71
CA ILE A 461 35.84 4.66 -6.30
C ILE A 461 34.71 5.40 -5.61
N LEU A 462 33.56 4.75 -5.45
CA LEU A 462 32.37 5.32 -4.80
C LEU A 462 31.99 4.43 -3.61
N THR A 463 32.74 4.58 -2.52
CA THR A 463 32.63 3.71 -1.34
C THR A 463 31.36 3.96 -0.52
N LYS A 464 30.62 5.05 -0.77
CA LYS A 464 29.34 5.33 -0.09
C LYS A 464 28.11 4.95 -0.93
N LEU A 465 28.28 4.63 -2.21
CA LEU A 465 27.17 4.35 -3.12
C LEU A 465 26.48 3.04 -2.73
N LYS A 466 25.22 3.14 -2.29
CA LYS A 466 24.36 2.00 -1.92
C LYS A 466 23.39 1.59 -3.01
N ILE A 467 22.87 2.55 -3.77
CA ILE A 467 21.86 2.28 -4.81
C ILE A 467 22.31 2.86 -6.14
N LEU A 468 22.37 2.00 -7.17
CA LEU A 468 22.56 2.38 -8.56
C LEU A 468 21.33 1.93 -9.36
N ASN A 469 20.55 2.89 -9.85
CA ASN A 469 19.36 2.65 -10.64
C ASN A 469 19.52 3.22 -12.06
N LEU A 470 19.57 2.34 -13.06
CA LEU A 470 19.68 2.64 -14.48
C LEU A 470 18.50 2.06 -15.27
N SER A 471 17.34 1.90 -14.61
CA SER A 471 16.16 1.29 -15.25
C SER A 471 15.71 2.08 -16.48
N SER A 472 15.15 1.39 -17.47
CA SER A 472 14.63 1.96 -18.71
C SER A 472 15.68 2.75 -19.50
N CYS A 473 16.95 2.33 -19.48
CA CYS A 473 18.00 2.92 -20.32
C CYS A 473 18.12 2.16 -21.66
N PRO A 474 17.47 2.61 -22.74
CA PRO A 474 17.33 1.83 -23.97
C PRO A 474 18.65 1.59 -24.72
N TYR A 475 19.68 2.39 -24.47
CA TYR A 475 20.96 2.33 -25.18
C TYR A 475 22.13 1.78 -24.35
N LEU A 476 21.87 1.36 -23.10
CA LEU A 476 22.92 0.84 -22.22
C LEU A 476 23.36 -0.54 -22.70
N ALA A 477 24.55 -0.62 -23.31
CA ALA A 477 25.02 -1.87 -23.92
C ALA A 477 25.76 -2.78 -22.92
N LYS A 478 26.48 -2.18 -21.96
CA LYS A 478 27.27 -2.87 -20.93
C LYS A 478 27.20 -2.12 -19.60
N THR A 479 27.26 -2.85 -18.50
CA THR A 479 27.37 -2.23 -17.17
C THR A 479 28.75 -1.59 -16.94
N PRO A 480 28.90 -0.63 -16.00
CA PRO A 480 30.21 -0.08 -15.66
C PRO A 480 31.13 -1.11 -14.97
N ASN A 481 32.42 -0.75 -14.84
CA ASN A 481 33.29 -1.43 -13.89
C ASN A 481 32.82 -1.09 -12.47
N PHE A 482 32.56 -2.14 -11.69
CA PHE A 482 32.07 -2.10 -10.30
C PHE A 482 33.20 -2.17 -9.26
N GLN A 483 34.45 -2.31 -9.70
CA GLN A 483 35.61 -2.19 -8.81
C GLN A 483 35.59 -0.81 -8.13
N GLY A 484 35.63 -0.78 -6.79
CA GLY A 484 35.54 0.45 -6.01
C GLY A 484 34.13 0.83 -5.53
N LEU A 485 33.09 0.03 -5.83
CA LEU A 485 31.72 0.22 -5.34
C LEU A 485 31.39 -0.74 -4.18
N SER A 486 32.24 -0.80 -3.16
CA SER A 486 32.18 -1.82 -2.10
C SER A 486 30.89 -1.84 -1.28
N SER A 487 30.21 -0.70 -1.17
CA SER A 487 28.98 -0.54 -0.37
C SER A 487 27.69 -0.65 -1.18
N LEU A 488 27.77 -1.01 -2.47
CA LEU A 488 26.59 -1.10 -3.31
C LEU A 488 25.70 -2.25 -2.85
N GLU A 489 24.50 -1.92 -2.37
CA GLU A 489 23.51 -2.87 -1.87
C GLU A 489 22.47 -3.23 -2.95
N ARG A 490 22.21 -2.32 -3.90
CA ARG A 490 21.10 -2.47 -4.85
C ARG A 490 21.51 -1.99 -6.24
N LEU A 491 21.48 -2.91 -7.20
CA LEU A 491 21.70 -2.63 -8.61
C LEU A 491 20.41 -2.91 -9.39
N ILE A 492 19.84 -1.87 -9.99
CA ILE A 492 18.54 -1.92 -10.69
C ILE A 492 18.75 -1.51 -12.15
N LEU A 493 18.51 -2.45 -13.06
CA LEU A 493 18.73 -2.36 -14.50
C LEU A 493 17.47 -2.78 -15.28
N THR A 494 16.29 -2.66 -14.66
CA THR A 494 15.02 -3.11 -15.24
C THR A 494 14.72 -2.40 -16.57
N GLY A 495 14.37 -3.13 -17.63
CA GLY A 495 14.00 -2.56 -18.92
C GLY A 495 15.16 -1.96 -19.69
N CYS A 496 16.34 -2.59 -19.67
CA CYS A 496 17.48 -2.20 -20.51
C CYS A 496 17.58 -3.14 -21.74
N PRO A 497 16.80 -2.92 -22.81
CA PRO A 497 16.68 -3.87 -23.93
C PRO A 497 18.00 -4.09 -24.68
N SER A 498 18.90 -3.12 -24.68
CA SER A 498 20.21 -3.22 -25.36
C SER A 498 21.32 -3.80 -24.48
N LEU A 499 21.05 -4.14 -23.21
CA LEU A 499 22.08 -4.64 -22.30
C LEU A 499 22.47 -6.06 -22.70
N VAL A 500 23.70 -6.24 -23.21
CA VAL A 500 24.18 -7.53 -23.71
C VAL A 500 25.00 -8.28 -22.65
N GLU A 501 25.74 -7.54 -21.82
CA GLU A 501 26.75 -8.10 -20.92
C GLU A 501 26.79 -7.34 -19.59
N VAL A 502 26.86 -8.09 -18.49
CA VAL A 502 27.19 -7.59 -17.14
C VAL A 502 28.68 -7.79 -16.90
N HIS A 503 29.38 -6.73 -16.51
CA HIS A 503 30.83 -6.72 -16.31
C HIS A 503 31.28 -7.67 -15.18
N GLN A 504 32.35 -8.45 -15.41
CA GLN A 504 32.91 -9.45 -14.48
C GLN A 504 33.28 -8.91 -13.08
N SER A 505 33.51 -7.61 -12.94
CA SER A 505 33.75 -7.01 -11.64
C SER A 505 32.52 -7.04 -10.71
N ILE A 506 31.34 -7.48 -11.19
CA ILE A 506 30.14 -7.62 -10.35
C ILE A 506 30.44 -8.48 -9.10
N GLY A 507 31.29 -9.50 -9.23
CA GLY A 507 31.72 -10.34 -8.11
C GLY A 507 32.42 -9.60 -6.97
N ASN A 508 32.87 -8.36 -7.18
CA ASN A 508 33.49 -7.53 -6.15
C ASN A 508 32.47 -6.85 -5.22
N LEU A 509 31.18 -6.87 -5.57
CA LEU A 509 30.11 -6.19 -4.82
C LEU A 509 29.65 -7.02 -3.62
N LYS A 510 30.51 -7.11 -2.60
CA LYS A 510 30.28 -7.97 -1.43
C LYS A 510 29.01 -7.61 -0.64
N SER A 511 28.59 -6.34 -0.66
CA SER A 511 27.38 -5.85 0.02
C SER A 511 26.11 -5.91 -0.82
N LEU A 512 26.16 -6.37 -2.07
CA LEU A 512 25.00 -6.39 -2.96
C LEU A 512 23.94 -7.34 -2.42
N VAL A 513 22.75 -6.82 -2.16
CA VAL A 513 21.58 -7.56 -1.66
C VAL A 513 20.56 -7.82 -2.78
N LEU A 514 20.41 -6.88 -3.71
CA LEU A 514 19.45 -6.96 -4.82
C LEU A 514 20.14 -6.70 -6.17
N LEU A 515 19.99 -7.66 -7.10
CA LEU A 515 20.29 -7.49 -8.52
C LEU A 515 19.01 -7.68 -9.34
N ASN A 516 18.54 -6.61 -9.98
CA ASN A 516 17.34 -6.64 -10.81
C ASN A 516 17.67 -6.27 -12.26
N LEU A 517 17.47 -7.21 -13.17
CA LEU A 517 17.74 -7.16 -14.61
C LEU A 517 16.48 -7.44 -15.44
N VAL A 518 15.28 -7.33 -14.84
CA VAL A 518 14.02 -7.70 -15.51
C VAL A 518 13.85 -6.97 -16.84
N TYR A 519 13.33 -7.63 -17.88
CA TYR A 519 13.16 -7.05 -19.24
C TYR A 519 14.48 -6.58 -19.90
N CYS A 520 15.59 -7.29 -19.69
CA CYS A 520 16.83 -7.09 -20.43
C CYS A 520 16.92 -8.08 -21.61
N ASP A 521 16.19 -7.79 -22.69
CA ASP A 521 15.98 -8.75 -23.79
C ASP A 521 17.24 -9.18 -24.54
N SER A 522 18.28 -8.35 -24.60
CA SER A 522 19.54 -8.70 -25.29
C SER A 522 20.57 -9.39 -24.39
N LEU A 523 20.26 -9.61 -23.11
CA LEU A 523 21.18 -10.19 -22.15
C LEU A 523 21.29 -11.70 -22.39
N LYS A 524 22.47 -12.17 -22.77
CA LYS A 524 22.68 -13.58 -23.16
C LYS A 524 23.22 -14.47 -22.05
N THR A 525 24.13 -13.92 -21.24
CA THR A 525 24.85 -14.64 -20.20
C THR A 525 25.11 -13.73 -19.00
N LEU A 526 25.22 -14.34 -17.82
CA LEU A 526 25.71 -13.67 -16.62
C LEU A 526 27.12 -14.19 -16.28
N PRO A 527 27.96 -13.38 -15.61
CA PRO A 527 29.36 -13.73 -15.39
C PRO A 527 29.56 -14.71 -14.22
N GLU A 528 30.47 -15.68 -14.37
CA GLU A 528 30.86 -16.65 -13.32
C GLU A 528 31.44 -15.99 -12.06
N SER A 529 31.89 -14.74 -12.15
CA SER A 529 32.30 -13.96 -10.97
C SER A 529 31.16 -13.73 -9.98
N MET A 530 29.89 -13.89 -10.36
CA MET A 530 28.73 -13.68 -9.49
C MET A 530 28.72 -14.61 -8.27
N GLY A 531 29.37 -15.77 -8.33
CA GLY A 531 29.50 -16.66 -7.16
C GLY A 531 30.16 -15.99 -5.94
N ASN A 532 30.90 -14.90 -6.14
CA ASN A 532 31.52 -14.13 -5.07
C ASN A 532 30.56 -13.18 -4.31
N LEU A 533 29.29 -13.07 -4.71
CA LEU A 533 28.31 -12.15 -4.14
C LEU A 533 27.74 -12.65 -2.80
N LYS A 534 28.54 -12.57 -1.74
CA LYS A 534 28.21 -13.18 -0.43
C LYS A 534 26.94 -12.65 0.27
N SER A 535 26.45 -11.47 -0.07
CA SER A 535 25.24 -10.86 0.55
C SER A 535 24.00 -10.86 -0.35
N LEU A 536 24.07 -11.40 -1.57
CA LEU A 536 22.97 -11.33 -2.53
C LEU A 536 21.79 -12.18 -2.08
N GLN A 537 20.65 -11.53 -1.80
CA GLN A 537 19.42 -12.18 -1.38
C GLN A 537 18.44 -12.37 -2.54
N THR A 538 18.38 -11.41 -3.46
CA THR A 538 17.43 -11.43 -4.57
C THR A 538 18.14 -11.25 -5.91
N LEU A 539 18.01 -12.25 -6.78
CA LEU A 539 18.40 -12.19 -8.19
C LEU A 539 17.13 -12.25 -9.06
N ASN A 540 16.86 -11.17 -9.78
CA ASN A 540 15.73 -11.11 -10.69
C ASN A 540 16.18 -10.85 -12.12
N VAL A 541 16.05 -11.88 -12.97
CA VAL A 541 16.34 -11.87 -14.41
C VAL A 541 15.11 -12.25 -15.23
N ALA A 542 13.91 -12.11 -14.64
CA ALA A 542 12.67 -12.44 -15.31
C ALA A 542 12.51 -11.64 -16.61
N GLU A 543 11.86 -12.23 -17.60
CA GLU A 543 11.60 -11.61 -18.92
C GLU A 543 12.88 -11.18 -19.65
N CYS A 544 14.05 -11.76 -19.33
CA CYS A 544 15.26 -11.66 -20.16
C CYS A 544 15.20 -12.72 -21.26
N SER A 545 14.51 -12.40 -22.35
CA SER A 545 14.12 -13.37 -23.38
C SER A 545 15.29 -14.12 -24.05
N GLN A 546 16.47 -13.51 -24.17
CA GLN A 546 17.68 -14.16 -24.75
C GLN A 546 18.63 -14.77 -23.71
N LEU A 547 18.31 -14.74 -22.42
CA LEU A 547 19.16 -15.34 -21.39
C LEU A 547 19.02 -16.87 -21.46
N GLU A 548 20.08 -17.55 -21.88
CA GLU A 548 20.03 -19.00 -22.15
C GLU A 548 20.47 -19.86 -20.96
N LYS A 549 21.38 -19.34 -20.12
CA LYS A 549 22.00 -20.08 -19.01
C LYS A 549 22.30 -19.17 -17.83
N LEU A 550 22.23 -19.73 -16.63
CA LEU A 550 22.80 -19.15 -15.41
C LEU A 550 24.23 -19.69 -15.22
N PRO A 551 25.12 -18.97 -14.51
CA PRO A 551 26.49 -19.42 -14.28
C PRO A 551 26.53 -20.62 -13.34
N GLU A 552 27.52 -21.50 -13.50
CA GLU A 552 27.73 -22.62 -12.56
C GLU A 552 28.17 -22.11 -11.18
N SER A 553 28.72 -20.91 -11.07
CA SER A 553 29.01 -20.27 -9.78
C SER A 553 27.76 -19.86 -8.97
N LEU A 554 26.54 -20.02 -9.50
CA LEU A 554 25.32 -19.56 -8.82
C LEU A 554 25.13 -20.23 -7.45
N GLY A 555 25.48 -21.51 -7.35
CA GLY A 555 25.41 -22.27 -6.10
C GLY A 555 26.30 -21.73 -4.97
N ASP A 556 27.33 -20.94 -5.29
CA ASP A 556 28.24 -20.36 -4.30
C ASP A 556 27.60 -19.17 -3.54
N ILE A 557 26.47 -18.66 -4.04
CA ILE A 557 25.71 -17.55 -3.42
C ILE A 557 24.82 -18.10 -2.29
N GLU A 558 25.44 -18.51 -1.19
CA GLU A 558 24.73 -19.13 -0.04
C GLU A 558 23.68 -18.23 0.63
N SER A 559 23.70 -16.92 0.37
CA SER A 559 22.74 -15.94 0.90
C SER A 559 21.48 -15.79 0.05
N LEU A 560 21.43 -16.39 -1.15
CA LEU A 560 20.32 -16.21 -2.08
C LEU A 560 19.03 -16.80 -1.51
N THR A 561 18.03 -15.94 -1.31
CA THR A 561 16.70 -16.32 -0.83
C THR A 561 15.68 -16.34 -1.95
N GLU A 562 15.94 -15.63 -3.05
CA GLU A 562 14.96 -15.40 -4.11
C GLU A 562 15.60 -15.39 -5.49
N LEU A 563 15.09 -16.24 -6.38
CA LEU A 563 15.54 -16.37 -7.75
C LEU A 563 14.35 -16.29 -8.71
N PHE A 564 14.33 -15.26 -9.55
CA PHE A 564 13.28 -15.04 -10.54
C PHE A 564 13.84 -15.14 -11.96
N THR A 565 13.42 -16.16 -12.70
CA THR A 565 13.93 -16.49 -14.06
C THR A 565 12.83 -16.77 -15.09
N LYS A 566 11.56 -16.56 -14.73
CA LYS A 566 10.42 -16.74 -15.64
C LYS A 566 10.53 -15.83 -16.87
N GLY A 567 10.15 -16.33 -18.04
CA GLY A 567 10.19 -15.58 -19.29
C GLY A 567 11.60 -15.48 -19.90
N THR A 568 12.51 -16.36 -19.48
CA THR A 568 13.86 -16.48 -20.06
C THR A 568 13.94 -17.68 -21.01
N SER A 569 15.06 -17.80 -21.73
CA SER A 569 15.40 -18.99 -22.51
C SER A 569 16.17 -20.04 -21.70
N ILE A 570 16.21 -19.91 -20.36
CA ILE A 570 16.90 -20.84 -19.48
C ILE A 570 16.15 -22.18 -19.48
N LYS A 571 16.82 -23.23 -19.95
CA LYS A 571 16.25 -24.57 -20.03
C LYS A 571 16.46 -25.41 -18.79
N GLN A 572 17.55 -25.19 -18.06
CA GLN A 572 17.91 -25.93 -16.87
C GLN A 572 18.60 -25.01 -15.86
N LEU A 573 18.41 -25.31 -14.57
CA LEU A 573 19.21 -24.70 -13.51
C LEU A 573 20.63 -25.29 -13.51
N PRO A 574 21.66 -24.52 -13.08
CA PRO A 574 23.03 -25.01 -13.01
C PRO A 574 23.14 -26.13 -11.98
N THR A 575 24.11 -27.03 -12.15
CA THR A 575 24.25 -28.19 -11.26
C THR A 575 24.57 -27.79 -9.82
N SER A 576 25.18 -26.63 -9.64
CA SER A 576 25.49 -26.02 -8.34
C SER A 576 24.26 -25.45 -7.62
N ALA A 577 23.12 -25.25 -8.29
CA ALA A 577 21.91 -24.70 -7.66
C ALA A 577 21.43 -25.54 -6.46
N ARG A 578 21.82 -26.82 -6.38
CA ARG A 578 21.60 -27.71 -5.22
C ARG A 578 22.19 -27.17 -3.91
N TYR A 579 23.15 -26.25 -3.97
CA TYR A 579 23.78 -25.66 -2.78
C TYR A 579 23.00 -24.47 -2.21
N LEU A 580 21.95 -24.01 -2.90
CA LEU A 580 21.11 -22.87 -2.49
C LEU A 580 20.10 -23.20 -1.38
N LYS A 581 20.61 -23.58 -0.20
CA LYS A 581 19.80 -24.07 0.93
C LYS A 581 18.85 -23.02 1.53
N LYS A 582 19.12 -21.72 1.34
CA LYS A 582 18.30 -20.60 1.85
C LYS A 582 17.23 -20.14 0.86
N LEU A 583 17.13 -20.75 -0.32
CA LEU A 583 16.17 -20.33 -1.34
C LEU A 583 14.74 -20.55 -0.85
N THR A 584 13.98 -19.46 -0.75
CA THR A 584 12.57 -19.45 -0.31
C THR A 584 11.61 -19.21 -1.45
N LYS A 585 12.04 -18.50 -2.52
CA LYS A 585 11.21 -18.20 -3.70
C LYS A 585 11.95 -18.55 -4.98
N LEU A 586 11.31 -19.34 -5.83
CA LEU A 586 11.83 -19.72 -7.14
C LEU A 586 10.76 -19.50 -8.22
N SER A 587 11.11 -18.70 -9.24
CA SER A 587 10.34 -18.58 -10.47
C SER A 587 11.17 -19.13 -11.62
N PHE A 588 10.64 -20.13 -12.31
CA PHE A 588 11.31 -20.77 -13.43
C PHE A 588 10.27 -21.07 -14.51
N GLY A 589 10.55 -20.67 -15.75
CA GLY A 589 9.59 -20.89 -16.85
C GLY A 589 10.03 -20.24 -18.14
N GLY A 590 9.74 -20.92 -19.25
CA GLY A 590 10.21 -20.55 -20.58
C GLY A 590 9.55 -19.29 -21.12
N TYR A 591 10.17 -18.74 -22.17
CA TYR A 591 9.65 -17.61 -22.92
C TYR A 591 8.48 -18.05 -23.83
N ASN A 592 7.25 -17.64 -23.50
CA ASN A 592 6.08 -17.87 -24.35
C ASN A 592 5.80 -16.67 -25.26
N LYS A 593 6.22 -16.79 -26.52
CA LYS A 593 6.02 -15.79 -27.58
C LYS A 593 4.55 -15.48 -27.90
N VAL A 594 3.61 -16.31 -27.42
CA VAL A 594 2.17 -16.24 -27.73
C VAL A 594 1.48 -15.02 -27.09
N PHE A 595 2.03 -14.42 -26.04
CA PHE A 595 1.28 -13.46 -25.22
C PHE A 595 1.46 -11.97 -25.57
N TYR A 596 2.25 -11.62 -26.60
CA TYR A 596 2.49 -10.21 -26.99
C TYR A 596 1.97 -9.82 -28.39
N SER A 597 1.19 -10.67 -29.06
CA SER A 597 0.48 -10.31 -30.30
C SER A 597 -0.90 -10.98 -30.38
N PRO A 598 -2.03 -10.24 -30.44
CA PRO A 598 -3.36 -10.85 -30.54
C PRO A 598 -3.71 -11.45 -31.90
N ASP A 599 -2.94 -11.21 -32.97
CA ASP A 599 -3.32 -11.63 -34.32
C ASP A 599 -2.21 -12.46 -35.00
N LEU A 600 -2.28 -13.79 -34.90
CA LEU A 600 -2.02 -14.73 -35.99
C LEU A 600 -2.42 -16.16 -35.56
N PRO A 601 -3.20 -16.92 -36.37
CA PRO A 601 -3.56 -18.29 -36.03
C PRO A 601 -2.36 -19.23 -36.04
N SER A 602 -2.47 -20.29 -35.24
CA SER A 602 -1.46 -21.31 -35.01
C SER A 602 -0.85 -21.84 -36.32
N LYS A 603 0.44 -21.57 -36.52
CA LYS A 603 1.31 -22.48 -37.25
C LYS A 603 2.25 -23.09 -36.23
N SER A 604 1.99 -24.36 -35.98
CA SER A 604 2.76 -25.30 -35.16
C SER A 604 4.27 -25.06 -35.26
N TRP A 605 4.88 -24.73 -34.13
CA TRP A 605 6.31 -24.61 -33.88
C TRP A 605 7.14 -25.86 -34.28
N PHE A 606 6.49 -27.01 -34.53
CA PHE A 606 7.16 -28.24 -34.98
C PHE A 606 7.69 -28.18 -36.43
N SER A 607 7.28 -27.22 -37.27
CA SER A 607 7.66 -27.23 -38.70
C SER A 607 9.00 -26.58 -39.04
N ARG A 608 9.77 -26.10 -38.05
CA ARG A 608 11.11 -25.49 -38.29
C ARG A 608 12.30 -26.37 -37.88
N PHE A 609 12.05 -27.58 -37.41
CA PHE A 609 13.11 -28.52 -36.99
C PHE A 609 13.23 -29.78 -37.84
N SER A 610 12.46 -29.93 -38.92
CA SER A 610 12.55 -31.11 -39.80
C SER A 610 13.68 -31.07 -40.83
N SER A 611 14.57 -30.07 -40.84
CA SER A 611 15.69 -30.01 -41.81
C SER A 611 17.04 -30.52 -41.28
N TRP A 612 17.10 -31.14 -40.10
CA TRP A 612 18.33 -31.71 -39.54
C TRP A 612 18.15 -33.09 -38.93
N LEU A 613 17.50 -34.01 -39.66
CA LEU A 613 17.46 -35.41 -39.30
C LEU A 613 17.76 -36.31 -40.49
N SER A 614 18.99 -36.79 -40.53
CA SER A 614 19.38 -38.13 -40.96
C SER A 614 20.71 -38.49 -40.27
N PRO A 615 20.92 -39.77 -39.93
CA PRO A 615 20.89 -40.17 -38.53
C PRO A 615 22.18 -40.83 -38.05
N GLN A 616 22.58 -40.58 -36.81
CA GLN A 616 23.25 -41.58 -35.98
C GLN A 616 23.08 -41.24 -34.49
N SER A 617 22.29 -42.10 -33.82
CA SER A 617 22.08 -42.24 -32.38
C SER A 617 21.76 -40.96 -31.57
N CYS A 618 20.50 -40.55 -31.58
CA CYS A 618 19.95 -39.64 -30.56
C CYS A 618 18.93 -40.38 -29.68
N SER A 619 19.31 -40.63 -28.43
CA SER A 619 18.39 -40.69 -27.30
C SER A 619 18.52 -39.35 -26.55
N CYS A 620 17.72 -38.35 -26.93
CA CYS A 620 17.68 -37.08 -26.21
C CYS A 620 16.24 -36.78 -25.79
N SER A 621 15.82 -37.43 -24.70
CA SER A 621 14.78 -36.90 -23.83
C SER A 621 15.37 -35.68 -23.12
N ILE A 622 14.82 -34.49 -23.36
CA ILE A 622 15.28 -33.26 -22.71
C ILE A 622 14.55 -33.15 -21.36
N ASP A 623 15.23 -33.54 -20.29
CA ASP A 623 14.74 -33.33 -18.92
C ASP A 623 14.90 -31.83 -18.56
N MET A 624 13.77 -31.11 -18.45
CA MET A 624 13.74 -29.65 -18.23
C MET A 624 13.92 -29.23 -16.75
N LEU A 625 13.91 -30.18 -15.81
CA LEU A 625 14.06 -29.94 -14.37
C LEU A 625 14.88 -31.09 -13.75
N PRO A 626 15.58 -30.86 -12.61
CA PRO A 626 16.21 -31.97 -11.91
C PRO A 626 15.14 -32.99 -11.51
N ALA A 627 15.45 -34.29 -11.62
CA ALA A 627 14.56 -35.39 -11.24
C ALA A 627 14.09 -35.32 -9.77
N SER A 628 14.72 -34.48 -8.93
CA SER A 628 14.34 -34.25 -7.54
C SER A 628 14.66 -32.83 -7.08
N PHE A 629 13.71 -32.21 -6.37
CA PHE A 629 13.89 -30.91 -5.68
C PHE A 629 14.38 -31.06 -4.23
N THR A 630 14.85 -32.25 -3.81
CA THR A 630 15.30 -32.55 -2.44
C THR A 630 16.27 -31.54 -1.84
N SER A 631 17.04 -30.85 -2.68
CA SER A 631 18.03 -29.86 -2.24
C SER A 631 17.44 -28.50 -1.83
N PHE A 632 16.19 -28.18 -2.20
CA PHE A 632 15.53 -26.91 -1.91
C PHE A 632 14.59 -27.00 -0.70
N SER A 633 15.11 -27.48 0.43
CA SER A 633 14.32 -27.76 1.63
C SER A 633 13.68 -26.53 2.28
N SER A 634 14.15 -25.31 2.01
CA SER A 634 13.59 -24.06 2.56
C SER A 634 12.55 -23.38 1.66
N LEU A 635 12.22 -23.97 0.50
CA LEU A 635 11.39 -23.34 -0.51
C LEU A 635 9.94 -23.18 -0.04
N LYS A 636 9.44 -21.94 -0.09
CA LYS A 636 8.08 -21.56 0.28
C LYS A 636 7.22 -21.23 -0.92
N GLU A 637 7.80 -20.67 -1.98
CA GLU A 637 7.09 -20.29 -3.19
C GLU A 637 7.78 -20.84 -4.43
N LEU A 638 7.01 -21.56 -5.24
CA LEU A 638 7.47 -22.14 -6.49
C LEU A 638 6.50 -21.77 -7.61
N ASN A 639 7.02 -21.07 -8.62
CA ASN A 639 6.29 -20.77 -9.84
C ASN A 639 6.96 -21.47 -11.01
N LEU A 640 6.27 -22.46 -11.58
CA LEU A 640 6.68 -23.19 -12.77
C LEU A 640 5.80 -22.85 -13.98
N SER A 641 4.97 -21.80 -13.89
CA SER A 641 4.00 -21.49 -14.94
C SER A 641 4.67 -21.32 -16.30
N TYR A 642 4.07 -21.94 -17.31
CA TYR A 642 4.55 -21.91 -18.69
C TYR A 642 5.99 -22.41 -18.86
N SER A 643 6.47 -23.31 -17.99
CA SER A 643 7.80 -23.94 -18.10
C SER A 643 7.89 -25.07 -19.12
N GLY A 644 6.82 -25.39 -19.86
CA GLY A 644 6.85 -26.42 -20.90
C GLY A 644 6.80 -27.87 -20.40
N LEU A 645 6.38 -28.09 -19.14
CA LEU A 645 6.16 -29.43 -18.58
C LEU A 645 5.17 -30.22 -19.44
N SER A 646 5.65 -31.33 -20.01
CA SER A 646 4.87 -32.32 -20.77
C SER A 646 4.71 -33.62 -19.97
N GLU A 647 3.94 -34.59 -20.44
CA GLU A 647 3.68 -35.85 -19.72
C GLU A 647 4.95 -36.64 -19.34
N ALA A 648 6.03 -36.50 -20.11
CA ALA A 648 7.34 -37.09 -19.78
C ALA A 648 7.98 -36.51 -18.50
N THR A 649 7.49 -35.35 -18.02
CA THR A 649 7.93 -34.68 -16.78
C THR A 649 7.04 -34.99 -15.57
N SER A 650 6.10 -35.94 -15.70
CA SER A 650 5.28 -36.46 -14.58
C SER A 650 6.09 -37.17 -13.49
N SER A 651 7.38 -37.40 -13.73
CA SER A 651 8.37 -37.92 -12.78
C SER A 651 8.94 -36.88 -11.79
N ILE A 652 8.57 -35.60 -11.89
CA ILE A 652 9.05 -34.57 -10.96
C ILE A 652 8.47 -34.82 -9.57
N ASP A 653 9.32 -35.24 -8.63
CA ASP A 653 8.95 -35.34 -7.22
C ASP A 653 8.91 -33.94 -6.57
N LEU A 654 7.75 -33.28 -6.66
CA LEU A 654 7.46 -32.07 -5.89
C LEU A 654 7.26 -32.38 -4.40
N GLY A 655 6.96 -33.63 -4.06
CA GLY A 655 6.62 -34.04 -2.69
C GLY A 655 7.77 -33.87 -1.69
N SER A 656 9.01 -33.73 -2.17
CA SER A 656 10.17 -33.43 -1.33
C SER A 656 10.18 -31.98 -0.77
N LEU A 657 9.33 -31.09 -1.26
CA LEU A 657 9.28 -29.67 -0.87
C LEU A 657 8.39 -29.44 0.37
N CYS A 658 8.79 -29.98 1.51
CA CYS A 658 7.98 -30.01 2.75
C CYS A 658 7.58 -28.64 3.33
N PHE A 659 8.21 -27.55 2.89
CA PHE A 659 7.93 -26.18 3.36
C PHE A 659 7.18 -25.31 2.35
N LEU A 660 6.77 -25.88 1.21
CA LEU A 660 6.12 -25.13 0.15
C LEU A 660 4.74 -24.66 0.59
N GLU A 661 4.51 -23.35 0.54
CA GLU A 661 3.26 -22.67 0.90
C GLU A 661 2.50 -22.24 -0.37
N ASN A 662 3.20 -21.84 -1.43
CA ASN A 662 2.63 -21.31 -2.68
C ASN A 662 3.15 -22.08 -3.91
N LEU A 663 2.26 -22.60 -4.74
CA LEU A 663 2.59 -23.32 -5.97
C LEU A 663 1.79 -22.79 -7.17
N ASN A 664 2.46 -22.46 -8.26
CA ASN A 664 1.83 -22.09 -9.53
C ASN A 664 2.28 -23.01 -10.68
N LEU A 665 1.31 -23.74 -11.25
CA LEU A 665 1.46 -24.71 -12.35
C LEU A 665 0.60 -24.31 -13.56
N SER A 666 0.45 -23.01 -13.80
CA SER A 666 -0.39 -22.51 -14.91
C SER A 666 0.27 -22.73 -16.28
N GLY A 667 -0.54 -22.96 -17.31
CA GLY A 667 -0.09 -22.93 -18.70
C GLY A 667 0.69 -24.16 -19.16
N HIS A 668 0.33 -25.32 -18.61
CA HIS A 668 0.90 -26.61 -19.00
C HIS A 668 -0.08 -27.46 -19.82
N GLU A 669 0.47 -28.46 -20.51
CA GLU A 669 -0.28 -29.37 -21.38
C GLU A 669 -0.46 -30.77 -20.76
N PHE A 670 -0.22 -30.93 -19.44
CA PHE A 670 -0.45 -32.21 -18.76
C PHE A 670 -1.95 -32.53 -18.63
N PHE A 671 -2.28 -33.81 -18.65
CA PHE A 671 -3.64 -34.32 -18.44
C PHE A 671 -4.03 -34.41 -16.96
N ASN A 672 -3.04 -34.63 -16.08
CA ASN A 672 -3.20 -34.75 -14.63
C ASN A 672 -2.07 -33.99 -13.91
N LEU A 673 -2.36 -33.52 -12.70
CA LEU A 673 -1.34 -32.94 -11.81
C LEU A 673 -0.36 -34.00 -11.30
N PRO A 674 0.91 -33.63 -10.99
CA PRO A 674 1.86 -34.54 -10.35
C PRO A 674 1.30 -35.14 -9.04
N SER A 675 1.30 -36.47 -8.92
CA SER A 675 0.73 -37.18 -7.76
C SER A 675 1.43 -36.83 -6.44
N SER A 676 2.70 -36.42 -6.50
CA SER A 676 3.49 -36.00 -5.34
C SER A 676 2.97 -34.71 -4.67
N ILE A 677 2.08 -33.94 -5.31
CA ILE A 677 1.47 -32.72 -4.73
C ILE A 677 0.70 -33.03 -3.44
N SER A 678 0.10 -34.22 -3.34
CA SER A 678 -0.59 -34.70 -2.14
C SER A 678 0.30 -34.73 -0.88
N ARG A 679 1.63 -34.82 -1.05
CA ARG A 679 2.62 -34.86 0.05
C ARG A 679 3.01 -33.47 0.57
N LEU A 680 2.58 -32.39 -0.09
CA LEU A 680 2.93 -31.01 0.30
C LEU A 680 2.10 -30.52 1.49
N SER A 681 2.47 -30.98 2.69
CA SER A 681 1.70 -30.77 3.93
C SER A 681 1.53 -29.31 4.39
N LYS A 682 2.30 -28.37 3.83
CA LYS A 682 2.21 -26.93 4.13
C LYS A 682 1.65 -26.08 2.99
N LEU A 683 1.23 -26.70 1.88
CA LEU A 683 0.73 -25.97 0.72
C LEU A 683 -0.57 -25.27 1.07
N GLN A 684 -0.60 -23.95 0.95
CA GLN A 684 -1.75 -23.10 1.25
C GLN A 684 -2.40 -22.55 -0.02
N PHE A 685 -1.60 -22.20 -1.03
CA PHE A 685 -2.10 -21.59 -2.26
C PHE A 685 -1.66 -22.40 -3.48
N LEU A 686 -2.63 -22.86 -4.28
CA LEU A 686 -2.39 -23.55 -5.54
C LEU A 686 -3.08 -22.80 -6.69
N THR A 687 -2.31 -22.45 -7.72
CA THR A 687 -2.82 -21.78 -8.92
C THR A 687 -2.54 -22.62 -10.17
N VAL A 688 -3.60 -22.94 -10.91
CA VAL A 688 -3.57 -23.73 -12.14
C VAL A 688 -4.46 -23.04 -13.19
N GLU A 689 -3.87 -22.17 -14.00
CA GLU A 689 -4.61 -21.43 -15.01
C GLU A 689 -4.21 -21.86 -16.43
N ARG A 690 -5.17 -21.88 -17.36
CA ARG A 690 -4.94 -22.14 -18.79
C ARG A 690 -4.24 -23.47 -19.08
N CYS A 691 -4.50 -24.48 -18.26
CA CYS A 691 -4.07 -25.85 -18.53
C CYS A 691 -5.12 -26.55 -19.39
N SER A 692 -4.94 -26.47 -20.71
CA SER A 692 -6.00 -26.81 -21.67
C SER A 692 -6.31 -28.30 -21.75
N ASN A 693 -5.37 -29.18 -21.38
CA ASN A 693 -5.52 -30.64 -21.44
C ASN A 693 -5.88 -31.28 -20.09
N LEU A 694 -5.89 -30.49 -19.01
CA LEU A 694 -6.11 -31.01 -17.66
C LEU A 694 -7.54 -31.57 -17.54
N LEU A 695 -7.68 -32.87 -17.30
CA LEU A 695 -8.97 -33.56 -17.25
C LEU A 695 -9.57 -33.57 -15.84
N SER A 696 -8.74 -33.80 -14.83
CA SER A 696 -9.21 -33.87 -13.44
C SER A 696 -8.16 -33.48 -12.41
N ILE A 697 -8.62 -33.06 -11.24
CA ILE A 697 -7.80 -32.86 -10.04
C ILE A 697 -8.38 -33.73 -8.92
N SER A 698 -7.74 -34.86 -8.64
CA SER A 698 -8.23 -35.85 -7.68
C SER A 698 -7.52 -35.83 -6.32
N GLU A 699 -6.24 -35.46 -6.28
CA GLU A 699 -5.39 -35.53 -5.08
C GLU A 699 -4.77 -34.17 -4.75
N LEU A 700 -5.23 -33.55 -3.66
CA LEU A 700 -4.66 -32.32 -3.10
C LEU A 700 -4.43 -32.49 -1.59
N PRO A 701 -3.37 -31.88 -1.03
CA PRO A 701 -3.14 -31.90 0.41
C PRO A 701 -4.24 -31.11 1.13
N SER A 702 -4.63 -31.57 2.32
CA SER A 702 -5.68 -30.93 3.12
C SER A 702 -5.31 -29.53 3.65
N SER A 703 -4.07 -29.10 3.49
CA SER A 703 -3.57 -27.79 3.92
C SER A 703 -3.96 -26.63 2.99
N VAL A 704 -4.45 -26.92 1.77
CA VAL A 704 -4.74 -25.90 0.76
C VAL A 704 -5.91 -25.02 1.20
N LEU A 705 -5.62 -23.74 1.39
CA LEU A 705 -6.57 -22.69 1.78
C LEU A 705 -7.17 -21.96 0.58
N PHE A 706 -6.43 -21.88 -0.53
CA PHE A 706 -6.85 -21.19 -1.74
C PHE A 706 -6.48 -21.99 -2.99
N LEU A 707 -7.49 -22.27 -3.81
CA LEU A 707 -7.35 -22.97 -5.09
C LEU A 707 -7.93 -22.10 -6.21
N SER A 708 -7.07 -21.72 -7.16
CA SER A 708 -7.47 -20.97 -8.36
C SER A 708 -7.30 -21.82 -9.60
N ILE A 709 -8.41 -22.10 -10.29
CA ILE A 709 -8.46 -22.86 -11.54
C ILE A 709 -9.17 -22.02 -12.60
N ASN A 710 -8.40 -21.33 -13.45
CA ASN A 710 -8.98 -20.41 -14.42
C ASN A 710 -8.67 -20.83 -15.85
N ASP A 711 -9.66 -20.76 -16.75
CA ASP A 711 -9.53 -21.03 -18.18
C ASP A 711 -8.94 -22.42 -18.51
N CYS A 712 -9.13 -23.42 -17.63
CA CYS A 712 -8.79 -24.82 -17.89
C CYS A 712 -9.97 -25.48 -18.61
N THR A 713 -9.95 -25.49 -19.95
CA THR A 713 -11.15 -25.80 -20.74
C THR A 713 -11.59 -27.25 -20.71
N SER A 714 -10.66 -28.21 -20.57
CA SER A 714 -10.95 -29.66 -20.62
C SER A 714 -11.22 -30.28 -19.25
N ILE A 715 -11.16 -29.50 -18.17
CA ILE A 715 -11.33 -30.05 -16.82
C ILE A 715 -12.78 -30.47 -16.60
N GLU A 716 -13.00 -31.73 -16.24
CA GLU A 716 -14.33 -32.30 -16.00
C GLU A 716 -14.66 -32.39 -14.51
N ARG A 717 -13.67 -32.74 -13.67
CA ARG A 717 -13.86 -33.01 -12.24
C ARG A 717 -12.77 -32.37 -11.39
N VAL A 718 -13.16 -31.70 -10.31
CA VAL A 718 -12.24 -31.11 -9.32
C VAL A 718 -12.61 -31.63 -7.93
N ARG A 719 -11.64 -32.11 -7.16
CA ARG A 719 -11.85 -32.47 -5.74
C ARG A 719 -11.44 -31.31 -4.85
N ALA A 720 -12.36 -30.81 -4.01
CA ALA A 720 -12.07 -29.75 -3.06
C ALA A 720 -11.26 -30.28 -1.85
N PRO A 721 -10.23 -29.55 -1.37
CA PRO A 721 -9.51 -29.91 -0.15
C PRO A 721 -10.37 -29.53 1.07
N LEU A 722 -10.88 -30.48 1.86
CA LEU A 722 -11.80 -30.15 2.97
C LEU A 722 -11.27 -30.63 4.34
N GLN A 723 -11.42 -29.78 5.36
CA GLN A 723 -11.24 -30.09 6.79
C GLN A 723 -12.41 -29.53 7.62
N HIS A 724 -12.66 -30.14 8.79
CA HIS A 724 -13.80 -29.88 9.69
C HIS A 724 -13.84 -28.49 10.38
N GLU A 725 -12.88 -27.57 10.14
CA GLU A 725 -12.87 -26.26 10.84
C GLU A 725 -12.44 -25.05 9.98
N ARG A 726 -11.98 -25.22 8.72
CA ARG A 726 -11.60 -24.11 7.83
C ARG A 726 -12.01 -24.41 6.40
N LEU A 727 -12.80 -23.54 5.78
CA LEU A 727 -13.25 -23.70 4.39
C LEU A 727 -12.29 -23.00 3.41
N PRO A 728 -11.84 -23.68 2.34
CA PRO A 728 -10.97 -23.07 1.34
C PRO A 728 -11.71 -22.05 0.50
N LEU A 729 -10.99 -21.01 0.09
CA LEU A 729 -11.42 -20.09 -0.97
C LEU A 729 -11.20 -20.78 -2.33
N LEU A 730 -12.29 -20.99 -3.07
CA LEU A 730 -12.28 -21.69 -4.36
C LEU A 730 -12.69 -20.75 -5.50
N ASN A 731 -11.76 -20.50 -6.41
CA ASN A 731 -11.98 -19.66 -7.59
C ASN A 731 -11.84 -20.51 -8.85
N VAL A 732 -12.94 -20.82 -9.52
CA VAL A 732 -12.95 -21.63 -10.75
C VAL A 732 -13.65 -20.86 -11.87
N LYS A 733 -12.87 -20.21 -12.75
CA LYS A 733 -13.41 -19.36 -13.82
C LYS A 733 -13.16 -19.96 -15.20
N GLY A 734 -14.11 -19.83 -16.12
CA GLY A 734 -13.90 -20.16 -17.54
C GLY A 734 -13.64 -21.65 -17.84
N CYS A 735 -13.89 -22.56 -16.89
CA CYS A 735 -13.71 -24.00 -17.05
C CYS A 735 -14.96 -24.62 -17.70
N ARG A 736 -14.98 -24.65 -19.04
CA ARG A 736 -16.20 -24.91 -19.81
C ARG A 736 -16.74 -26.33 -19.66
N ASN A 737 -15.88 -27.35 -19.57
CA ASN A 737 -16.28 -28.76 -19.50
C ASN A 737 -16.51 -29.27 -18.07
N LEU A 738 -16.40 -28.40 -17.05
CA LEU A 738 -16.51 -28.80 -15.64
C LEU A 738 -17.92 -29.34 -15.35
N ILE A 739 -17.99 -30.60 -14.92
CA ILE A 739 -19.22 -31.34 -14.64
C ILE A 739 -19.60 -31.23 -13.16
N GLU A 740 -18.62 -31.37 -12.25
CA GLU A 740 -18.85 -31.37 -10.80
C GLU A 740 -17.58 -31.01 -10.01
N ILE A 741 -17.76 -30.50 -8.78
CA ILE A 741 -16.69 -30.36 -7.78
C ILE A 741 -16.98 -31.30 -6.62
N GLN A 742 -16.18 -32.35 -6.49
CA GLN A 742 -16.36 -33.38 -5.48
C GLN A 742 -15.89 -32.91 -4.10
N GLY A 743 -16.58 -33.35 -3.04
CA GLY A 743 -16.29 -33.03 -1.64
C GLY A 743 -17.21 -31.97 -1.04
N MET A 744 -17.90 -31.15 -1.84
CA MET A 744 -18.74 -30.06 -1.32
C MET A 744 -19.92 -30.52 -0.43
N GLU A 745 -20.32 -31.79 -0.50
CA GLU A 745 -21.43 -32.38 0.27
C GLU A 745 -21.19 -32.39 1.79
N CYS A 746 -19.93 -32.32 2.24
CA CYS A 746 -19.57 -32.34 3.66
C CYS A 746 -19.46 -30.94 4.31
N ALA A 747 -19.56 -29.86 3.52
CA ALA A 747 -19.50 -28.48 4.00
C ALA A 747 -20.92 -27.89 3.97
N GLY A 748 -21.52 -27.60 5.13
CA GLY A 748 -22.81 -26.92 5.22
C GLY A 748 -22.83 -25.51 4.60
N ASN A 749 -23.82 -24.67 4.96
CA ASN A 749 -24.09 -23.33 4.39
C ASN A 749 -23.00 -22.24 4.63
N ASN A 750 -21.72 -22.58 4.77
CA ASN A 750 -20.67 -21.69 5.29
C ASN A 750 -19.56 -21.33 4.28
N TRP A 751 -19.84 -21.33 2.98
CA TRP A 751 -18.85 -20.96 1.95
C TRP A 751 -18.46 -19.48 2.05
N SER A 752 -17.16 -19.19 2.14
CA SER A 752 -16.66 -17.82 2.23
C SER A 752 -16.62 -17.11 0.86
N ILE A 753 -16.13 -17.75 -0.22
CA ILE A 753 -16.21 -17.27 -1.61
C ILE A 753 -16.11 -18.47 -2.58
N LEU A 754 -17.13 -18.69 -3.42
CA LEU A 754 -17.11 -19.61 -4.56
C LEU A 754 -17.41 -18.82 -5.85
N ASN A 755 -16.46 -18.79 -6.78
CA ASN A 755 -16.64 -18.14 -8.08
C ASN A 755 -16.63 -19.20 -9.19
N LEU A 756 -17.76 -19.35 -9.90
CA LEU A 756 -17.95 -20.30 -11.00
C LEU A 756 -18.20 -19.63 -12.36
N ASN A 757 -17.79 -18.36 -12.50
CA ASN A 757 -18.10 -17.58 -13.69
C ASN A 757 -17.54 -18.23 -14.98
N GLY A 758 -18.43 -18.53 -15.93
CA GLY A 758 -18.05 -19.14 -17.21
C GLY A 758 -17.92 -20.68 -17.20
N CYS A 759 -18.32 -21.34 -16.11
CA CYS A 759 -18.41 -22.81 -16.01
C CYS A 759 -19.83 -23.27 -16.38
N ASN A 760 -20.06 -23.64 -17.64
CA ASN A 760 -21.42 -23.79 -18.18
C ASN A 760 -21.95 -25.24 -18.21
N ASN A 761 -21.08 -26.25 -18.05
CA ASN A 761 -21.42 -27.67 -18.24
C ASN A 761 -21.66 -28.44 -16.93
N LEU A 762 -21.95 -27.74 -15.83
CA LEU A 762 -22.22 -28.36 -14.54
C LEU A 762 -23.45 -29.28 -14.64
N SER A 763 -23.37 -30.48 -14.05
CA SER A 763 -24.48 -31.44 -14.05
C SER A 763 -25.71 -30.89 -13.34
N GLU A 764 -26.92 -31.27 -13.79
CA GLU A 764 -28.18 -30.79 -13.18
C GLU A 764 -28.30 -31.20 -11.70
N ASN A 765 -27.85 -32.41 -11.35
CA ASN A 765 -27.80 -32.86 -9.95
C ASN A 765 -26.94 -31.94 -9.07
N TYR A 766 -25.85 -31.42 -9.62
CA TYR A 766 -24.93 -30.54 -8.91
C TYR A 766 -25.40 -29.07 -8.86
N LYS A 767 -26.10 -28.60 -9.89
CA LYS A 767 -26.81 -27.30 -9.84
C LYS A 767 -27.86 -27.31 -8.72
N MET A 768 -28.56 -28.42 -8.56
CA MET A 768 -29.57 -28.58 -7.50
C MET A 768 -28.97 -28.62 -6.09
N SER A 769 -27.80 -29.24 -5.90
CA SER A 769 -27.12 -29.26 -4.59
C SER A 769 -26.55 -27.89 -4.18
N LEU A 770 -26.06 -27.09 -5.14
CA LEU A 770 -25.66 -25.70 -4.91
C LEU A 770 -26.82 -24.79 -4.47
N ILE A 771 -28.02 -25.04 -4.98
CA ILE A 771 -29.24 -24.28 -4.64
C ILE A 771 -29.75 -24.66 -3.24
N GLN A 772 -29.62 -25.94 -2.85
CA GLN A 772 -30.07 -26.43 -1.53
C GLN A 772 -29.17 -25.97 -0.37
N ASN A 773 -27.86 -25.74 -0.59
CA ASN A 773 -26.87 -25.42 0.46
C ASN A 773 -26.58 -23.91 0.67
N GLY A 774 -27.40 -22.99 0.13
CA GLY A 774 -27.48 -21.59 0.56
C GLY A 774 -26.22 -20.69 0.50
N SER A 775 -26.26 -19.71 -0.42
CA SER A 775 -25.41 -18.49 -0.57
C SER A 775 -24.27 -18.49 -1.60
N ALA A 776 -24.46 -19.10 -2.78
CA ALA A 776 -23.69 -18.69 -3.95
C ALA A 776 -24.14 -17.30 -4.43
N ILE A 777 -23.35 -16.25 -4.19
CA ILE A 777 -23.48 -15.00 -4.93
C ILE A 777 -23.09 -15.32 -6.38
N VAL A 778 -24.09 -15.62 -7.22
CA VAL A 778 -23.94 -15.57 -8.68
C VAL A 778 -24.03 -14.09 -9.07
N GLU A 779 -22.92 -13.37 -8.92
CA GLU A 779 -22.84 -11.95 -9.26
C GLU A 779 -22.93 -11.80 -10.80
N LYS A 780 -24.10 -11.41 -11.29
CA LYS A 780 -24.25 -10.84 -12.64
C LYS A 780 -23.80 -9.38 -12.58
N ASP A 781 -22.74 -9.09 -13.32
CA ASP A 781 -22.28 -7.76 -13.72
C ASP A 781 -22.12 -6.71 -12.61
N LEU A 782 -21.01 -6.78 -11.89
CA LEU A 782 -20.36 -5.63 -11.27
C LEU A 782 -18.87 -5.64 -11.62
N HIS A 783 -18.43 -4.58 -12.29
CA HIS A 783 -17.04 -4.34 -12.67
C HIS A 783 -16.22 -4.03 -11.40
N TYR A 784 -15.81 -5.06 -10.67
CA TYR A 784 -14.74 -4.98 -9.68
C TYR A 784 -13.54 -5.76 -10.20
N HIS A 785 -12.51 -4.99 -10.56
CA HIS A 785 -11.24 -5.47 -11.04
C HIS A 785 -10.42 -6.04 -9.87
N PHE A 786 -10.80 -7.22 -9.36
CA PHE A 786 -9.88 -8.08 -8.61
C PHE A 786 -9.08 -8.91 -9.60
N ILE A 787 -8.20 -8.24 -10.34
CA ILE A 787 -7.09 -8.89 -11.02
C ILE A 787 -5.98 -9.01 -9.97
N PHE A 788 -5.89 -10.15 -9.29
CA PHE A 788 -4.60 -10.64 -8.82
C PHE A 788 -3.81 -11.00 -10.08
N GLN A 789 -3.18 -9.99 -10.68
CA GLN A 789 -2.09 -10.23 -11.59
C GLN A 789 -1.05 -10.94 -10.73
N PHE A 790 -0.82 -12.23 -11.00
CA PHE A 790 0.47 -12.87 -10.75
C PHE A 790 1.52 -12.14 -11.62
N GLN A 791 1.80 -10.88 -11.30
CA GLN A 791 3.15 -10.36 -11.49
C GLN A 791 3.99 -11.17 -10.49
N MET A 792 4.82 -12.07 -11.01
CA MET A 792 6.03 -12.46 -10.30
C MET A 792 6.96 -11.25 -10.27
N VAL A 793 6.55 -10.22 -9.53
CA VAL A 793 7.37 -9.15 -8.99
C VAL A 793 6.77 -8.83 -7.62
N THR A 794 7.40 -9.44 -6.63
CA THR A 794 7.48 -9.05 -5.22
C THR A 794 6.24 -9.11 -4.36
N ASN A 795 6.15 -10.24 -3.67
CA ASN A 795 6.00 -10.20 -2.23
C ASN A 795 7.29 -10.65 -1.56
N SER A 796 8.37 -9.92 -1.83
CA SER A 796 9.59 -9.98 -1.05
C SER A 796 9.99 -8.59 -0.65
N LYS A 797 10.66 -8.48 0.49
CA LYS A 797 11.36 -7.26 0.84
C LYS A 797 12.17 -6.80 -0.37
N ARG A 798 11.86 -5.59 -0.88
CA ARG A 798 12.51 -4.91 -2.00
C ARG A 798 12.13 -5.44 -3.41
N CYS A 799 11.19 -4.77 -4.09
CA CYS A 799 11.38 -4.32 -5.48
C CYS A 799 10.61 -3.03 -5.75
N PHE A 800 11.22 -2.19 -6.60
CA PHE A 800 10.70 -0.90 -7.04
C PHE A 800 10.10 -1.08 -8.43
N PHE A 801 8.85 -0.67 -8.62
CA PHE A 801 8.31 -0.38 -9.94
C PHE A 801 7.60 0.97 -9.92
N GLY A 802 8.23 1.99 -10.51
CA GLY A 802 7.59 3.25 -10.87
C GLY A 802 6.82 3.07 -12.19
N LEU A 803 5.57 3.55 -12.24
CA LEU A 803 4.84 3.70 -13.50
C LEU A 803 4.40 5.16 -13.69
N TYR A 804 5.03 5.74 -14.70
CA TYR A 804 4.66 6.77 -15.66
C TYR A 804 3.29 7.45 -15.53
N SER A 805 3.36 8.78 -15.62
CA SER A 805 2.27 9.67 -16.01
C SER A 805 2.40 10.03 -17.50
N ARG A 806 1.33 9.79 -18.26
CA ARG A 806 0.93 10.34 -19.59
C ARG A 806 1.79 10.02 -20.84
N PRO A 807 1.16 9.66 -21.98
CA PRO A 807 1.81 9.51 -23.28
C PRO A 807 2.09 10.88 -23.95
N PRO A 808 3.04 10.97 -24.90
CA PRO A 808 3.37 12.20 -25.63
C PRO A 808 2.30 12.58 -26.68
N PRO A 809 2.24 13.86 -27.12
CA PRO A 809 1.23 14.34 -28.05
C PRO A 809 1.57 13.90 -29.49
N MET A 810 0.64 13.19 -30.16
CA MET A 810 0.67 13.04 -31.61
C MET A 810 0.10 14.30 -32.28
N LYS A 811 0.85 14.88 -33.22
CA LYS A 811 0.38 15.92 -34.13
C LYS A 811 -0.68 15.33 -35.10
N PRO A 812 -1.73 16.09 -35.48
CA PRO A 812 -2.76 15.62 -36.39
C PRO A 812 -2.27 15.69 -37.84
N LEU A 813 -2.52 14.63 -38.60
CA LEU A 813 -2.56 14.65 -40.06
C LEU A 813 -4.02 14.51 -40.47
N GLU A 814 -4.46 15.47 -41.29
CA GLU A 814 -5.81 15.64 -41.81
C GLU A 814 -6.19 14.51 -42.78
N ASN A 815 -7.45 14.07 -42.68
CA ASN A 815 -8.44 14.00 -43.78
C ASN A 815 -9.41 12.80 -43.75
N HIS A 816 -10.68 13.18 -43.93
CA HIS A 816 -11.86 12.47 -44.44
C HIS A 816 -12.72 11.57 -43.53
N HIS A 817 -13.75 12.23 -42.95
CA HIS A 817 -15.18 11.93 -43.10
C HIS A 817 -15.60 10.45 -43.30
N PHE A 818 -16.00 9.76 -42.22
CA PHE A 818 -17.10 8.78 -42.17
C PHE A 818 -17.23 8.23 -40.73
N SER A 819 -17.81 8.99 -39.77
CA SER A 819 -18.16 8.41 -38.46
C SER A 819 -19.27 9.10 -37.65
N SER A 820 -19.82 10.24 -38.07
CA SER A 820 -20.79 10.99 -37.23
C SER A 820 -22.25 10.54 -37.35
N LEU A 821 -22.64 9.70 -38.34
CA LEU A 821 -24.03 9.24 -38.48
C LEU A 821 -24.37 7.96 -37.69
N ILE A 822 -23.38 7.14 -37.33
CA ILE A 822 -23.60 5.85 -36.66
C ILE A 822 -23.79 6.04 -35.14
N CYS A 823 -23.15 7.04 -34.53
CA CYS A 823 -23.31 7.33 -33.10
C CYS A 823 -24.70 7.88 -32.73
N VAL A 824 -25.38 8.60 -33.64
CA VAL A 824 -26.72 9.17 -33.37
C VAL A 824 -27.82 8.11 -33.45
N LEU A 825 -27.66 7.08 -34.29
CA LEU A 825 -28.60 5.95 -34.39
C LEU A 825 -28.46 4.91 -33.26
N LEU A 826 -27.26 4.79 -32.66
CA LEU A 826 -27.01 3.91 -31.51
C LEU A 826 -27.57 4.51 -30.20
N LEU A 827 -27.46 5.83 -30.00
CA LEU A 827 -27.98 6.50 -28.80
C LEU A 827 -29.51 6.53 -28.73
N SER A 828 -30.22 6.57 -29.87
CA SER A 828 -31.68 6.53 -29.89
C SER A 828 -32.24 5.13 -29.57
N LYS A 829 -31.56 4.05 -30.03
CA LYS A 829 -31.91 2.66 -29.72
C LYS A 829 -31.68 2.31 -28.25
N ILE A 830 -30.59 2.78 -27.65
CA ILE A 830 -30.30 2.56 -26.21
C ILE A 830 -31.34 3.28 -25.33
N ARG A 831 -31.76 4.49 -25.70
CA ARG A 831 -32.78 5.25 -24.96
C ARG A 831 -34.16 4.58 -25.02
N ALA A 832 -34.52 3.98 -26.15
CA ALA A 832 -35.76 3.20 -26.30
C ALA A 832 -35.73 1.88 -25.48
N MET A 833 -34.57 1.21 -25.42
CA MET A 833 -34.38 -0.01 -24.62
C MET A 833 -34.48 0.27 -23.12
N VAL A 834 -33.89 1.36 -22.63
CA VAL A 834 -33.96 1.78 -21.22
C VAL A 834 -35.37 2.18 -20.81
N LEU A 835 -36.11 2.89 -21.69
CA LEU A 835 -37.52 3.23 -21.43
C LEU A 835 -38.44 2.00 -21.42
N ASN A 836 -38.17 0.99 -22.24
CA ASN A 836 -38.91 -0.28 -22.21
C ASN A 836 -38.57 -1.12 -20.98
N CYS A 837 -37.32 -1.13 -20.52
CA CYS A 837 -36.94 -1.77 -19.25
C CYS A 837 -37.59 -1.07 -18.04
N LEU A 838 -37.62 0.27 -18.01
CA LEU A 838 -38.28 1.03 -16.94
C LEU A 838 -39.81 0.84 -16.93
N ARG A 839 -40.45 0.70 -18.10
CA ARG A 839 -41.88 0.35 -18.21
C ARG A 839 -42.17 -1.07 -17.71
N ARG A 840 -41.34 -2.06 -18.09
CA ARG A 840 -41.46 -3.45 -17.58
C ARG A 840 -41.24 -3.56 -16.08
N TRP A 841 -40.28 -2.79 -15.54
CA TRP A 841 -39.98 -2.76 -14.10
C TRP A 841 -41.11 -2.10 -13.28
N ARG A 842 -41.77 -1.08 -13.83
CA ARG A 842 -43.00 -0.50 -13.23
C ARG A 842 -44.20 -1.46 -13.30
N GLN A 843 -44.35 -2.22 -14.39
CA GLN A 843 -45.43 -3.20 -14.53
C GLN A 843 -45.27 -4.38 -13.55
N LEU A 844 -44.04 -4.88 -13.35
CA LEU A 844 -43.73 -5.96 -12.41
C LEU A 844 -43.97 -5.57 -10.93
N ARG A 845 -43.62 -4.33 -10.54
CA ARG A 845 -43.92 -3.80 -9.19
C ARG A 845 -45.41 -3.58 -8.93
N LEU A 846 -46.21 -3.25 -9.95
CA LEU A 846 -47.66 -3.10 -9.80
C LEU A 846 -48.36 -4.47 -9.65
N THR A 847 -47.86 -5.53 -10.29
CA THR A 847 -48.36 -6.90 -10.12
C THR A 847 -47.93 -7.57 -8.80
N GLU A 848 -46.81 -7.17 -8.21
CA GLU A 848 -46.39 -7.64 -6.88
C GLU A 848 -47.12 -6.91 -5.74
N LEU A 849 -47.42 -5.61 -5.88
CA LEU A 849 -48.27 -4.88 -4.93
C LEU A 849 -49.75 -5.29 -4.97
N SER A 850 -50.27 -5.75 -6.12
CA SER A 850 -51.65 -6.28 -6.19
C SER A 850 -51.78 -7.67 -5.57
N ARG A 851 -50.69 -8.46 -5.46
CA ARG A 851 -50.69 -9.78 -4.81
C ARG A 851 -50.50 -9.72 -3.30
N SER A 852 -49.89 -8.67 -2.75
CA SER A 852 -49.74 -8.50 -1.29
C SER A 852 -50.97 -7.88 -0.60
N ILE A 853 -51.92 -7.29 -1.35
CA ILE A 853 -53.15 -6.67 -0.80
C ILE A 853 -54.35 -7.64 -0.82
N LEU A 854 -54.29 -8.75 -1.57
CA LEU A 854 -55.35 -9.76 -1.67
C LEU A 854 -55.19 -10.99 -0.74
N GLY A 855 -54.18 -10.98 0.15
CA GLY A 855 -53.88 -12.08 1.09
C GLY A 855 -54.38 -11.89 2.52
N TYR A 856 -55.12 -10.81 2.84
CA TYR A 856 -55.52 -10.46 4.21
C TYR A 856 -57.05 -10.40 4.44
N SER A 857 -57.84 -11.19 3.69
CA SER A 857 -59.30 -11.27 3.94
C SER A 857 -59.90 -12.68 3.90
N ILE A 858 -59.15 -13.74 4.21
CA ILE A 858 -59.73 -15.05 4.53
C ILE A 858 -58.86 -15.71 5.60
N TYR A 859 -59.12 -15.42 6.87
CA TYR A 859 -59.40 -16.43 7.91
C TYR A 859 -59.84 -15.67 9.17
N ARG A 860 -61.10 -15.94 9.52
CA ARG A 860 -61.72 -15.69 10.82
C ARG A 860 -61.18 -16.70 11.82
#